data_AF-T0QXP8-F1
#
_entry.id   AF-T0QXP8-F1
#
_cell.length_a   1.000
_cell.length_b   1.000
_cell.length_c   1.000
_cell.angle_alpha   90.00
_cell.angle_beta   90.00
_cell.angle_gamma   90.00
#
_symmetry.space_group_name_H-M   'P 1'
#
loop_
_entity.id
_entity.type
_entity.pdbx_description
1 polymer ?
#
loop_
_entity_poly.entity_id
_entity_poly.type
_entity_poly.pdbx_seq_one_letter_code
_entity_poly.pdbx_strand_id
1 'polypeptide(L)'
;MAPGAHLVRQLSTLNEAYALRDKFNRVLVIIAYIIGVVVVVLVTIDAFANNWAIIDFIGNGNEFITPVASVPDANELDKYYTFPLRRPVSSLSSIGLWMINYSVTNLGMLGTNIYLLSTDTFSADSTVAFVCTKFNGVYPMDINTGSALKLASAQDSITFLRGNALSIAFSDEATANLANATMGSVDILARGYQAARIETDLRLTQRIQLVNTSDTQVQLVPFYRIYTKGYCTGCTPIAELGHSVCNFSMRYSHGNKTLRVQTSPLANTQYRMALMIQRNAFSTASHWIKFIALFFAAGGYLASRRTVQWLEVDPTKPDTVFTRALQTVVPKCFPHLSHALRFDMFCYNSDLFVTLFCISIVLDMNASLIYIREVNVYNKASPQFFMSVRLFALSLRLLWLNCGILKVCKIGLSIVSTATYCGESRFMGYFNLTSVTSLYLSAILLFYIPDYIEYNNSVRRDLQNTVENLEGIPVSFYNSFYFRVSYAVFGGLIANILLVTLVDQVLNRPFWKLLVRNSLCRQALFNSTSILCDYIADVHEDKKHKSVLLVCKARRLSTLQWFFMTHMFTFGLPEKELRAKKNKQTTQPTQGTAASSETGPGHETCMVVQDGNHHIHLLDDQLADVKSLVYNIKVLKDTTVVIK
;
A
#
# COMPACT_ATOMS: atom_id res chain seq x y z
N MET A 1 -51.66 -2.87 -24.11
CA MET A 1 -51.30 -2.55 -22.70
C MET A 1 -50.21 -3.51 -22.27
N ALA A 2 -48.99 -3.01 -22.02
CA ALA A 2 -47.81 -3.85 -21.81
C ALA A 2 -47.67 -4.24 -20.31
N PRO A 3 -47.51 -5.54 -19.97
CA PRO A 3 -47.47 -6.05 -18.59
C PRO A 3 -46.32 -5.50 -17.73
N GLY A 4 -45.26 -4.95 -18.32
CA GLY A 4 -44.15 -4.33 -17.60
C GLY A 4 -44.52 -3.05 -16.83
N ALA A 5 -45.53 -2.30 -17.29
CA ALA A 5 -45.93 -1.04 -16.64
C ALA A 5 -46.61 -1.26 -15.28
N HIS A 6 -47.29 -2.39 -15.09
CA HIS A 6 -47.97 -2.73 -13.83
C HIS A 6 -46.97 -3.18 -12.76
N LEU A 7 -45.94 -3.95 -13.15
CA LEU A 7 -44.89 -4.41 -12.25
C LEU A 7 -44.03 -3.25 -11.72
N VAL A 8 -43.66 -2.30 -12.60
CA VAL A 8 -42.91 -1.09 -12.21
C VAL A 8 -43.72 -0.22 -11.25
N ARG A 9 -45.04 -0.11 -11.47
CA ARG A 9 -45.94 0.65 -10.59
C ARG A 9 -46.12 -0.03 -9.24
N GLN A 10 -46.26 -1.37 -9.21
CA GLN A 10 -46.32 -2.14 -7.96
C GLN A 10 -45.01 -2.06 -7.17
N LEU A 11 -43.86 -2.13 -7.84
CA LEU A 11 -42.54 -1.95 -7.21
C LEU A 11 -42.36 -0.54 -6.68
N SER A 12 -42.86 0.49 -7.37
CA SER A 12 -42.81 1.88 -6.87
C SER A 12 -43.68 2.06 -5.64
N THR A 13 -44.90 1.51 -5.64
CA THR A 13 -45.81 1.58 -4.48
C THR A 13 -45.30 0.77 -3.28
N LEU A 14 -44.65 -0.38 -3.50
CA LEU A 14 -44.00 -1.15 -2.44
C LEU A 14 -42.80 -0.42 -1.84
N ASN A 15 -42.01 0.26 -2.69
CA ASN A 15 -40.87 1.05 -2.25
C ASN A 15 -41.30 2.28 -1.42
N GLU A 16 -42.40 2.94 -1.80
CA GLU A 16 -43.01 4.03 -1.02
C GLU A 16 -43.66 3.53 0.29
N ALA A 17 -44.36 2.39 0.28
CA ALA A 17 -45.04 1.87 1.45
C ALA A 17 -44.10 1.34 2.54
N TYR A 18 -42.95 0.75 2.17
CA TYR A 18 -42.05 0.10 3.12
C TYR A 18 -40.74 0.88 3.39
N ALA A 19 -40.56 2.04 2.76
CA ALA A 19 -39.33 2.83 2.79
C ALA A 19 -38.07 1.95 2.55
N LEU A 20 -38.18 0.98 1.64
CA LEU A 20 -37.16 -0.05 1.41
C LEU A 20 -35.84 0.57 0.98
N ARG A 21 -35.88 1.62 0.15
CA ARG A 21 -34.70 2.38 -0.26
C ARG A 21 -34.02 3.10 0.89
N ASP A 22 -34.76 3.67 1.83
CA ASP A 22 -34.19 4.32 3.01
C ASP A 22 -33.60 3.31 3.99
N LYS A 23 -34.25 2.15 4.19
CA LYS A 23 -33.70 1.05 4.98
C LYS A 23 -32.43 0.49 4.34
N PHE A 24 -32.44 0.28 3.03
CA PHE A 24 -31.27 -0.19 2.27
C PHE A 24 -30.11 0.82 2.35
N ASN A 25 -30.38 2.12 2.20
CA ASN A 25 -29.39 3.18 2.37
C ASN A 25 -28.83 3.21 3.79
N ARG A 26 -29.65 3.04 4.83
CA ARG A 26 -29.16 2.94 6.22
C ARG A 26 -28.25 1.72 6.42
N VAL A 27 -28.62 0.57 5.84
CA VAL A 27 -27.76 -0.64 5.89
C VAL A 27 -26.43 -0.38 5.19
N LEU A 28 -26.43 0.25 4.01
CA LEU A 28 -25.19 0.63 3.32
C LEU A 28 -24.32 1.59 4.14
N VAL A 29 -24.91 2.56 4.84
CA VAL A 29 -24.18 3.47 5.72
C VAL A 29 -23.55 2.73 6.89
N ILE A 30 -24.25 1.77 7.50
CA ILE A 30 -23.72 0.93 8.58
C ILE A 30 -22.56 0.06 8.05
N ILE A 31 -22.72 -0.57 6.90
CA ILE A 31 -21.67 -1.37 6.26
C ILE A 31 -20.43 -0.50 5.98
N ALA A 32 -20.62 0.69 5.41
CA ALA A 32 -19.54 1.63 5.15
C ALA A 32 -18.83 2.07 6.44
N TYR A 33 -19.55 2.20 7.55
CA TYR A 33 -18.95 2.47 8.86
C TYR A 33 -18.10 1.30 9.35
N ILE A 34 -18.62 0.07 9.27
CA ILE A 34 -17.88 -1.15 9.67
C ILE A 34 -16.60 -1.28 8.84
N ILE A 35 -16.68 -1.14 7.52
CA ILE A 35 -15.50 -1.19 6.64
C ILE A 35 -14.51 -0.08 6.99
N GLY A 36 -15.00 1.13 7.29
CA GLY A 36 -14.16 2.23 7.75
C GLY A 36 -13.37 1.88 9.00
N VAL A 37 -14.01 1.28 10.00
CA VAL A 37 -13.34 0.81 11.23
C VAL A 37 -12.30 -0.26 10.90
N VAL A 38 -12.64 -1.25 10.06
CA VAL A 38 -11.71 -2.30 9.62
C VAL A 38 -10.47 -1.69 8.96
N VAL A 39 -10.64 -0.69 8.10
CA VAL A 39 -9.52 -0.01 7.42
C VAL A 39 -8.63 0.72 8.42
N VAL A 40 -9.20 1.38 9.43
CA VAL A 40 -8.41 2.02 10.51
C VAL A 40 -7.62 0.99 11.30
N VAL A 41 -8.21 -0.16 11.61
CA VAL A 41 -7.50 -1.28 12.25
C VAL A 41 -6.36 -1.78 11.36
N LEU A 42 -6.59 -1.96 10.05
CA LEU A 42 -5.55 -2.39 9.11
C LEU A 42 -4.40 -1.37 9.00
N VAL A 43 -4.69 -0.07 8.96
CA VAL A 43 -3.67 0.99 8.98
C VAL A 43 -2.86 0.95 10.29
N THR A 44 -3.52 0.62 11.41
CA THR A 44 -2.84 0.50 12.71
C THR A 44 -1.94 -0.73 12.73
N ILE A 45 -2.43 -1.89 12.26
CA ILE A 45 -1.62 -3.10 12.09
C ILE A 45 -0.43 -2.81 11.17
N ASP A 46 -0.63 -2.04 10.10
CA ASP A 46 0.45 -1.66 9.21
C ASP A 46 1.52 -0.80 9.86
N ALA A 47 1.13 0.17 10.70
CA ALA A 47 2.05 1.07 11.38
C ALA A 47 2.89 0.37 12.45
N PHE A 48 2.34 -0.65 13.11
CA PHE A 48 2.98 -1.34 14.23
C PHE A 48 3.50 -2.74 13.88
N ALA A 49 2.62 -3.63 13.41
CA ALA A 49 2.96 -5.02 13.12
C ALA A 49 3.77 -5.18 11.82
N ASN A 50 3.70 -4.23 10.90
CA ASN A 50 4.50 -4.19 9.68
C ASN A 50 5.60 -3.12 9.73
N ASN A 51 6.08 -2.83 10.94
CA ASN A 51 7.25 -2.01 11.17
C ASN A 51 8.48 -2.91 11.34
N TRP A 52 9.44 -2.79 10.42
CA TRP A 52 10.61 -3.66 10.36
C TRP A 52 11.48 -3.56 11.61
N ALA A 53 11.61 -2.35 12.17
CA ALA A 53 12.37 -2.14 13.39
C ALA A 53 11.70 -2.77 14.63
N ILE A 54 10.36 -2.76 14.69
CA ILE A 54 9.63 -3.40 15.80
C ILE A 54 9.76 -4.93 15.71
N ILE A 55 9.60 -5.50 14.50
CA ILE A 55 9.72 -6.95 14.31
C ILE A 55 11.12 -7.44 14.68
N ASP A 56 12.15 -6.73 14.22
CA ASP A 56 13.54 -7.01 14.55
C ASP A 56 13.80 -6.90 16.07
N PHE A 57 13.26 -5.85 16.71
CA PHE A 57 13.36 -5.65 18.16
C PHE A 57 12.70 -6.76 19.00
N ILE A 58 11.57 -7.34 18.55
CA ILE A 58 10.94 -8.47 19.23
C ILE A 58 11.89 -9.68 19.29
N GLY A 59 12.77 -9.84 18.30
CA GLY A 59 13.90 -10.78 18.37
C GLY A 59 13.56 -12.25 18.10
N ASN A 60 12.31 -12.59 17.77
CA ASN A 60 11.95 -13.97 17.39
C ASN A 60 12.76 -14.49 16.20
N GLY A 61 13.20 -13.60 15.31
CA GLY A 61 14.04 -13.96 14.16
C GLY A 61 15.45 -14.43 14.55
N ASN A 62 15.92 -14.12 15.77
CA ASN A 62 17.28 -14.48 16.21
C ASN A 62 17.53 -15.99 16.28
N GLU A 63 16.48 -16.83 16.25
CA GLU A 63 16.64 -18.29 16.13
C GLU A 63 17.44 -18.71 14.87
N PHE A 64 17.40 -17.89 13.81
CA PHE A 64 18.10 -18.18 12.56
C PHE A 64 19.59 -17.81 12.59
N ILE A 65 20.08 -17.20 13.67
CA ILE A 65 21.50 -16.93 13.89
C ILE A 65 22.24 -18.21 14.32
N THR A 66 21.55 -19.13 15.01
CA THR A 66 22.12 -20.37 15.57
C THR A 66 23.09 -21.15 14.66
N PRO A 67 22.81 -21.41 13.36
CA PRO A 67 23.71 -22.22 12.53
C PRO A 67 25.05 -21.52 12.21
N VAL A 68 25.13 -20.20 12.33
CA VAL A 68 26.29 -19.38 11.94
C VAL A 68 26.83 -18.53 13.09
N ALA A 69 26.27 -18.65 14.29
CA ALA A 69 26.67 -17.89 15.47
C ALA A 69 28.16 -18.04 15.84
N SER A 70 28.77 -19.18 15.52
CA SER A 70 30.19 -19.47 15.79
C SER A 70 31.08 -19.34 14.55
N VAL A 71 30.56 -18.80 13.44
CA VAL A 71 31.23 -18.76 12.14
C VAL A 71 31.46 -17.29 11.77
N PRO A 72 32.71 -16.82 11.63
CA PRO A 72 32.98 -15.41 11.34
C PRO A 72 32.65 -15.02 9.89
N ASP A 73 32.92 -15.92 8.95
CA ASP A 73 32.71 -15.69 7.51
C ASP A 73 32.36 -16.99 6.79
N ALA A 74 31.88 -16.88 5.55
CA ALA A 74 31.44 -18.04 4.77
C ALA A 74 32.58 -19.00 4.40
N ASN A 75 33.82 -18.54 4.27
CA ASN A 75 34.95 -19.40 3.91
C ASN A 75 35.33 -20.36 5.04
N GLU A 76 35.01 -20.00 6.29
CA GLU A 76 35.25 -20.87 7.44
C GLU A 76 34.20 -21.96 7.63
N LEU A 77 33.09 -21.96 6.87
CA LEU A 77 32.02 -22.95 7.01
C LEU A 77 32.52 -24.39 6.87
N ASP A 78 33.51 -24.64 6.00
CA ASP A 78 34.11 -25.96 5.78
C ASP A 78 34.84 -26.51 7.04
N LYS A 79 35.19 -25.65 8.01
CA LYS A 79 35.77 -26.06 9.31
C LYS A 79 34.71 -26.58 10.28
N TYR A 80 33.46 -26.11 10.16
CA TYR A 80 32.37 -26.41 11.09
C TYR A 80 31.36 -27.42 10.53
N TYR A 81 31.28 -27.54 9.21
CA TYR A 81 30.33 -28.38 8.49
C TYR A 81 31.03 -29.20 7.41
N THR A 82 30.56 -30.44 7.23
CA THR A 82 31.01 -31.30 6.15
C THR A 82 30.10 -31.12 4.94
N PHE A 83 30.69 -30.74 3.80
CA PHE A 83 29.98 -30.58 2.52
C PHE A 83 30.15 -31.82 1.62
N PRO A 84 29.21 -32.08 0.70
CA PRO A 84 29.37 -33.16 -0.25
C PRO A 84 30.39 -32.76 -1.32
N LEU A 85 31.06 -33.75 -1.91
CA LEU A 85 32.19 -33.54 -2.83
C LEU A 85 31.92 -32.59 -4.01
N ARG A 86 30.66 -32.47 -4.45
CA ARG A 86 30.26 -31.65 -5.62
C ARG A 86 29.55 -30.34 -5.27
N ARG A 87 29.31 -30.06 -3.99
CA ARG A 87 28.61 -28.84 -3.54
C ARG A 87 29.24 -28.20 -2.28
N PRO A 88 30.59 -28.06 -2.20
CA PRO A 88 31.22 -27.25 -1.16
C PRO A 88 31.00 -25.76 -1.40
N VAL A 89 31.27 -24.93 -0.38
CA VAL A 89 31.19 -23.46 -0.50
C VAL A 89 32.15 -22.94 -1.57
N SER A 90 33.32 -23.56 -1.72
CA SER A 90 34.32 -23.24 -2.76
C SER A 90 33.86 -23.53 -4.19
N SER A 91 32.77 -24.27 -4.38
CA SER A 91 32.20 -24.54 -5.71
C SER A 91 31.18 -23.49 -6.17
N LEU A 92 30.86 -22.50 -5.33
CA LEU A 92 29.98 -21.40 -5.71
C LEU A 92 30.71 -20.44 -6.65
N SER A 93 29.96 -19.72 -7.49
CA SER A 93 30.47 -18.54 -8.17
C SER A 93 30.89 -17.46 -7.18
N SER A 94 31.77 -16.56 -7.60
CA SER A 94 32.30 -15.43 -6.83
C SER A 94 31.18 -14.56 -6.28
N ILE A 95 30.12 -14.31 -7.08
CA ILE A 95 28.96 -13.55 -6.62
C ILE A 95 28.11 -14.35 -5.64
N GLY A 96 27.94 -15.65 -5.85
CA GLY A 96 27.23 -16.54 -4.92
C GLY A 96 27.94 -16.63 -3.57
N LEU A 97 29.27 -16.78 -3.59
CA LEU A 97 30.13 -16.76 -2.40
C LEU A 97 30.02 -15.42 -1.68
N TRP A 98 30.09 -14.29 -2.39
CA TRP A 98 29.92 -12.96 -1.80
C TRP A 98 28.55 -12.79 -1.13
N MET A 99 27.46 -13.26 -1.77
CA MET A 99 26.11 -13.18 -1.22
C MET A 99 25.93 -14.01 0.06
N ILE A 100 26.49 -15.22 0.09
CA ILE A 100 26.50 -16.06 1.29
C ILE A 100 27.38 -15.44 2.36
N ASN A 101 28.56 -14.93 2.01
CA ASN A 101 29.44 -14.27 2.96
C ASN A 101 28.76 -13.06 3.62
N TYR A 102 28.11 -12.21 2.82
CA TYR A 102 27.31 -11.10 3.35
C TYR A 102 26.28 -11.58 4.36
N SER A 103 25.56 -12.66 4.08
CA SER A 103 24.49 -13.15 4.94
C SER A 103 25.02 -13.82 6.21
N VAL A 104 26.02 -14.69 6.09
CA VAL A 104 26.68 -15.38 7.22
C VAL A 104 27.30 -14.37 8.18
N THR A 105 28.06 -13.41 7.65
CA THR A 105 28.74 -12.40 8.48
C THR A 105 27.75 -11.48 9.21
N ASN A 106 26.68 -11.01 8.53
CA ASN A 106 25.69 -10.15 9.19
C ASN A 106 24.87 -10.91 10.24
N LEU A 107 24.57 -12.20 10.02
CA LEU A 107 23.89 -13.04 11.01
C LEU A 107 24.80 -13.39 12.20
N GLY A 108 26.06 -13.77 11.95
CA GLY A 108 27.00 -14.25 12.95
C GLY A 108 27.57 -13.19 13.88
N MET A 109 27.81 -11.96 13.39
CA MET A 109 28.48 -10.90 14.17
C MET A 109 27.54 -9.87 14.84
N LEU A 110 26.28 -10.23 15.13
CA LEU A 110 25.26 -9.28 15.64
C LEU A 110 25.19 -8.01 14.77
N GLY A 111 25.18 -8.17 13.44
CA GLY A 111 25.26 -7.05 12.51
C GLY A 111 24.06 -6.10 12.65
N THR A 112 24.33 -4.80 12.86
CA THR A 112 23.30 -3.76 13.01
C THR A 112 22.70 -3.26 11.68
N ASN A 113 23.18 -3.81 10.57
CA ASN A 113 22.88 -3.37 9.20
C ASN A 113 21.73 -4.15 8.54
N ILE A 114 21.14 -5.11 9.24
CA ILE A 114 20.03 -5.93 8.75
C ILE A 114 18.81 -5.77 9.64
N TYR A 115 17.63 -6.02 9.08
CA TYR A 115 16.44 -6.37 9.86
C TYR A 115 16.19 -7.86 9.69
N LEU A 116 15.99 -8.55 10.81
CA LEU A 116 15.69 -9.97 10.87
C LEU A 116 14.20 -10.17 11.17
N LEU A 117 13.44 -10.34 10.10
CA LEU A 117 11.98 -10.35 10.14
C LEU A 117 11.44 -11.76 10.33
N SER A 118 11.05 -12.11 11.55
CA SER A 118 10.32 -13.35 11.80
C SER A 118 8.95 -13.34 11.14
N THR A 119 8.56 -14.46 10.53
CA THR A 119 7.22 -14.63 9.94
C THR A 119 6.39 -15.58 10.81
N ASP A 120 5.82 -16.64 10.24
CA ASP A 120 5.05 -17.66 10.95
C ASP A 120 5.58 -19.07 10.59
N THR A 121 4.93 -20.10 11.13
CA THR A 121 5.21 -21.49 10.84
C THR A 121 4.18 -22.03 9.83
N PHE A 122 4.67 -22.63 8.76
CA PHE A 122 3.86 -23.17 7.67
C PHE A 122 3.96 -24.69 7.61
N SER A 123 2.92 -25.34 7.07
CA SER A 123 2.99 -26.78 6.76
C SER A 123 3.90 -27.04 5.54
N ALA A 124 4.70 -28.10 5.62
CA ALA A 124 5.82 -28.39 4.71
C ALA A 124 5.46 -29.30 3.52
N ASP A 125 4.19 -29.64 3.30
CA ASP A 125 3.80 -30.90 2.64
C ASP A 125 4.28 -31.08 1.18
N SER A 126 4.49 -30.02 0.39
CA SER A 126 5.01 -30.16 -0.99
C SER A 126 6.15 -29.20 -1.34
N THR A 127 6.08 -27.95 -0.91
CA THR A 127 7.09 -26.91 -1.19
C THR A 127 8.42 -27.17 -0.48
N VAL A 128 8.39 -27.81 0.70
CA VAL A 128 9.58 -28.10 1.52
C VAL A 128 10.12 -29.51 1.25
N ALA A 129 9.36 -30.41 0.64
CA ALA A 129 9.84 -31.73 0.25
C ALA A 129 11.10 -31.66 -0.65
N PHE A 130 11.15 -30.70 -1.57
CA PHE A 130 12.33 -30.41 -2.38
C PHE A 130 13.52 -29.87 -1.56
N VAL A 131 13.26 -29.25 -0.41
CA VAL A 131 14.29 -28.70 0.50
C VAL A 131 15.10 -29.80 1.20
N CYS A 132 14.56 -31.01 1.39
CA CYS A 132 15.39 -32.09 1.92
C CYS A 132 16.37 -32.63 0.86
N THR A 133 15.94 -32.69 -0.40
CA THR A 133 16.68 -33.39 -1.48
C THR A 133 18.07 -32.83 -1.80
N LYS A 134 18.39 -31.58 -1.42
CA LYS A 134 19.74 -31.01 -1.69
C LYS A 134 20.82 -31.52 -0.74
N PHE A 135 20.45 -32.20 0.35
CA PHE A 135 21.39 -32.95 1.20
C PHE A 135 21.73 -34.33 0.61
N ASN A 136 21.05 -34.78 -0.46
CA ASN A 136 21.42 -36.03 -1.12
C ASN A 136 22.82 -35.92 -1.71
N GLY A 137 23.71 -36.84 -1.31
CA GLY A 137 25.09 -36.81 -1.76
C GLY A 137 26.00 -37.80 -1.03
N VAL A 138 27.27 -37.73 -1.41
CA VAL A 138 28.37 -38.46 -0.76
C VAL A 138 29.25 -37.43 -0.07
N TYR A 139 29.42 -37.63 1.24
CA TYR A 139 30.16 -36.75 2.13
C TYR A 139 31.47 -37.42 2.57
N PRO A 140 32.60 -36.72 2.56
CA PRO A 140 33.84 -37.23 3.14
C PRO A 140 33.72 -37.24 4.68
N MET A 141 33.91 -38.40 5.31
CA MET A 141 33.69 -38.55 6.76
C MET A 141 34.58 -39.67 7.33
N ASP A 142 35.37 -39.34 8.35
CA ASP A 142 36.16 -40.31 9.10
C ASP A 142 35.65 -40.41 10.54
N ILE A 143 34.96 -41.50 10.86
CA ILE A 143 34.32 -41.70 12.18
C ILE A 143 35.34 -41.73 13.32
N ASN A 144 36.60 -42.04 13.03
CA ASN A 144 37.68 -42.08 14.03
C ASN A 144 38.05 -40.67 14.50
N THR A 145 37.76 -39.63 13.71
CA THR A 145 37.97 -38.22 14.10
C THR A 145 36.84 -37.69 14.97
N GLY A 146 35.68 -38.35 14.95
CA GLY A 146 34.51 -38.03 15.77
C GLY A 146 33.24 -38.63 15.20
N SER A 147 32.39 -39.18 16.07
CA SER A 147 31.07 -39.71 15.70
C SER A 147 30.01 -38.64 15.48
N ALA A 148 30.26 -37.42 15.95
CA ALA A 148 29.30 -36.34 15.94
C ALA A 148 29.68 -35.26 14.91
N LEU A 149 28.86 -35.06 13.89
CA LEU A 149 29.16 -34.13 12.79
C LEU A 149 27.98 -33.26 12.41
N LYS A 150 28.24 -32.21 11.63
CA LYS A 150 27.20 -31.39 10.99
C LYS A 150 27.39 -31.44 9.48
N LEU A 151 26.31 -31.62 8.74
CA LEU A 151 26.32 -31.67 7.28
C LEU A 151 25.85 -30.33 6.71
N ALA A 152 26.35 -30.01 5.53
CA ALA A 152 25.92 -28.83 4.79
C ALA A 152 25.80 -29.09 3.29
N SER A 153 25.19 -28.16 2.56
CA SER A 153 25.11 -28.18 1.11
C SER A 153 24.98 -26.75 0.61
N ALA A 154 25.80 -26.37 -0.37
CA ALA A 154 25.81 -25.04 -0.97
C ALA A 154 25.60 -25.14 -2.49
N GLN A 155 24.66 -24.38 -3.03
CA GLN A 155 24.45 -24.32 -4.47
C GLN A 155 23.95 -22.94 -4.90
N ASP A 156 24.48 -22.42 -6.00
CA ASP A 156 24.02 -21.20 -6.65
C ASP A 156 23.42 -21.43 -8.03
N SER A 157 22.55 -20.51 -8.40
CA SER A 157 21.90 -20.44 -9.70
C SER A 157 21.60 -19.00 -10.11
N ILE A 158 21.35 -18.83 -11.40
CA ILE A 158 20.75 -17.62 -11.96
C ILE A 158 19.37 -17.97 -12.51
N THR A 159 18.34 -17.29 -12.04
CA THR A 159 16.99 -17.38 -12.60
C THR A 159 16.89 -16.49 -13.83
N PHE A 160 16.51 -17.11 -14.93
CA PHE A 160 16.18 -16.49 -16.20
C PHE A 160 14.67 -16.40 -16.37
N LEU A 161 14.19 -15.26 -16.86
CA LEU A 161 12.76 -14.98 -17.09
C LEU A 161 12.50 -14.62 -18.55
N ARG A 162 11.38 -15.08 -19.11
CA ARG A 162 10.93 -14.73 -20.46
C ARG A 162 9.53 -14.11 -20.42
N GLY A 163 9.30 -13.10 -21.25
CA GLY A 163 7.99 -12.45 -21.36
C GLY A 163 7.56 -11.62 -20.15
N ASN A 164 6.41 -10.98 -20.26
CA ASN A 164 5.71 -10.29 -19.18
C ASN A 164 4.26 -10.77 -19.10
N ALA A 165 3.50 -10.31 -18.11
CA ALA A 165 2.12 -10.77 -17.91
C ALA A 165 1.23 -10.64 -19.17
N LEU A 166 1.41 -9.57 -19.97
CA LEU A 166 0.61 -9.37 -21.18
C LEU A 166 1.04 -10.32 -22.30
N SER A 167 2.34 -10.45 -22.56
CA SER A 167 2.82 -11.34 -23.61
C SER A 167 2.53 -12.81 -23.26
N ILE A 168 2.61 -13.19 -21.98
CA ILE A 168 2.17 -14.51 -21.49
C ILE A 168 0.67 -14.73 -21.72
N ALA A 169 -0.17 -13.72 -21.49
CA ALA A 169 -1.63 -13.84 -21.64
C ALA A 169 -2.09 -13.89 -23.11
N PHE A 170 -1.38 -13.20 -24.00
CA PHE A 170 -1.82 -12.97 -25.39
C PHE A 170 -0.97 -13.69 -26.45
N SER A 171 0.03 -14.47 -26.06
CA SER A 171 0.89 -15.22 -27.00
C SER A 171 1.21 -16.62 -26.50
N ASP A 172 2.03 -17.36 -27.25
CA ASP A 172 2.44 -18.73 -26.96
C ASP A 172 3.66 -18.81 -26.03
N GLU A 173 4.08 -17.69 -25.43
CA GLU A 173 5.34 -17.55 -24.69
C GLU A 173 5.48 -18.52 -23.49
N ALA A 174 4.36 -18.91 -22.87
CA ALA A 174 4.33 -19.89 -21.78
C ALA A 174 4.32 -21.36 -22.25
N THR A 175 4.22 -21.60 -23.55
CA THR A 175 4.01 -22.95 -24.10
C THR A 175 5.03 -23.34 -25.18
N ALA A 176 5.52 -22.39 -25.97
CA ALA A 176 6.41 -22.63 -27.10
C ALA A 176 7.88 -22.33 -26.78
N ASN A 177 8.78 -23.20 -27.26
CA ASN A 177 10.24 -23.03 -27.17
C ASN A 177 10.76 -22.77 -25.75
N LEU A 178 10.22 -23.49 -24.76
CA LEU A 178 10.62 -23.36 -23.36
C LEU A 178 12.06 -23.87 -23.13
N ALA A 179 12.78 -23.19 -22.24
CA ALA A 179 14.11 -23.65 -21.81
C ALA A 179 14.00 -24.92 -20.95
N ASN A 180 14.97 -25.83 -21.10
CA ASN A 180 15.03 -27.07 -20.34
C ASN A 180 16.20 -27.07 -19.33
N ALA A 181 16.35 -28.16 -18.57
CA ALA A 181 17.37 -28.28 -17.53
C ALA A 181 18.80 -28.51 -18.00
N THR A 182 18.99 -28.85 -19.27
CA THR A 182 20.29 -29.19 -19.84
C THR A 182 20.90 -28.05 -20.65
N MET A 183 20.13 -27.00 -20.94
CA MET A 183 20.58 -25.83 -21.70
C MET A 183 21.49 -24.93 -20.86
N GLY A 184 22.54 -24.41 -21.51
CA GLY A 184 23.38 -23.35 -20.97
C GLY A 184 22.82 -21.95 -21.22
N SER A 185 23.54 -20.94 -20.75
CA SER A 185 23.22 -19.53 -20.82
C SER A 185 22.96 -19.04 -22.25
N VAL A 186 23.82 -19.41 -23.21
CA VAL A 186 23.72 -19.03 -24.62
C VAL A 186 22.39 -19.52 -25.22
N ASP A 187 22.03 -20.76 -24.95
CA ASP A 187 20.79 -21.38 -25.40
C ASP A 187 19.55 -20.75 -24.77
N ILE A 188 19.62 -20.42 -23.48
CA ILE A 188 18.55 -19.79 -22.73
C ILE A 188 18.30 -18.36 -23.24
N LEU A 189 19.37 -17.59 -23.45
CA LEU A 189 19.31 -16.24 -24.03
C LEU A 189 18.78 -16.26 -25.46
N ALA A 190 19.20 -17.21 -26.28
CA ALA A 190 18.71 -17.38 -27.66
C ALA A 190 17.19 -17.63 -27.73
N ARG A 191 16.60 -18.17 -26.66
CA ARG A 191 15.14 -18.40 -26.53
C ARG A 191 14.39 -17.19 -25.96
N GLY A 192 15.05 -16.04 -25.79
CA GLY A 192 14.44 -14.79 -25.34
C GLY A 192 14.31 -14.64 -23.83
N TYR A 193 14.96 -15.51 -23.05
CA TYR A 193 15.03 -15.32 -21.61
C TYR A 193 16.08 -14.27 -21.24
N GLN A 194 15.90 -13.62 -20.09
CA GLN A 194 16.83 -12.64 -19.53
C GLN A 194 17.16 -13.00 -18.08
N ALA A 195 18.42 -12.84 -17.70
CA ALA A 195 18.87 -13.06 -16.33
C ALA A 195 18.25 -12.01 -15.40
N ALA A 196 17.54 -12.45 -14.36
CA ALA A 196 16.68 -11.59 -13.54
C ALA A 196 16.93 -11.67 -12.02
N ARG A 197 17.56 -12.76 -11.56
CA ARG A 197 17.85 -12.98 -10.14
C ARG A 197 19.02 -13.93 -9.99
N ILE A 198 19.96 -13.60 -9.12
CA ILE A 198 21.01 -14.51 -8.64
C ILE A 198 20.52 -15.10 -7.33
N GLU A 199 20.72 -16.38 -7.12
CA GLU A 199 20.30 -17.05 -5.90
C GLU A 199 21.39 -17.99 -5.40
N THR A 200 21.52 -18.11 -4.08
CA THR A 200 22.43 -19.07 -3.46
C THR A 200 21.77 -19.71 -2.25
N ASP A 201 21.71 -21.02 -2.27
CA ASP A 201 21.05 -21.85 -1.27
C ASP A 201 22.10 -22.55 -0.42
N LEU A 202 22.23 -22.10 0.83
CA LEU A 202 23.06 -22.72 1.85
C LEU A 202 22.16 -23.44 2.86
N ARG A 203 22.43 -24.71 3.10
CA ARG A 203 21.69 -25.52 4.07
C ARG A 203 22.66 -26.14 5.07
N LEU A 204 22.30 -26.06 6.35
CA LEU A 204 23.17 -26.39 7.47
C LEU A 204 22.38 -27.27 8.45
N THR A 205 22.84 -28.48 8.73
CA THR A 205 22.16 -29.36 9.70
C THR A 205 22.57 -29.03 11.13
N GLN A 206 21.73 -29.42 12.09
CA GLN A 206 22.19 -29.58 13.46
C GLN A 206 23.13 -30.79 13.58
N ARG A 207 23.69 -30.99 14.77
CA ARG A 207 24.64 -32.08 15.06
C ARG A 207 23.94 -33.43 14.93
N ILE A 208 24.52 -34.32 14.14
CA ILE A 208 24.09 -35.69 13.89
C ILE A 208 25.09 -36.63 14.56
N GLN A 209 24.61 -37.76 15.10
CA GLN A 209 25.45 -38.79 15.69
C GLN A 209 25.50 -40.00 14.76
N LEU A 210 26.69 -40.45 14.37
CA LEU A 210 26.86 -41.61 13.51
C LEU A 210 27.46 -42.77 14.28
N VAL A 211 26.91 -43.95 14.03
CA VAL A 211 27.42 -45.23 14.54
C VAL A 211 28.31 -45.85 13.47
N ASN A 212 29.41 -46.50 13.89
CA ASN A 212 30.31 -47.21 12.98
C ASN A 212 29.69 -48.52 12.49
N THR A 213 28.72 -48.41 11.59
CA THR A 213 28.08 -49.55 10.92
C THR A 213 27.87 -49.25 9.43
N SER A 214 27.98 -50.29 8.61
CA SER A 214 27.63 -50.27 7.18
C SER A 214 26.12 -50.37 6.92
N ASP A 215 25.34 -50.58 7.98
CA ASP A 215 23.88 -50.61 7.92
C ASP A 215 23.31 -49.20 7.76
N THR A 216 22.12 -49.11 7.15
CA THR A 216 21.45 -47.83 6.98
C THR A 216 20.91 -47.33 8.32
N GLN A 217 21.34 -46.13 8.70
CA GLN A 217 20.92 -45.42 9.90
C GLN A 217 19.89 -44.36 9.51
N VAL A 218 18.71 -44.40 10.14
CA VAL A 218 17.64 -43.44 9.86
C VAL A 218 17.52 -42.46 11.03
N GLN A 219 17.61 -41.16 10.75
CA GLN A 219 17.53 -40.11 11.77
C GLN A 219 16.71 -38.92 11.29
N LEU A 220 15.95 -38.34 12.21
CA LEU A 220 15.31 -37.04 12.00
C LEU A 220 16.32 -35.94 12.28
N VAL A 221 16.65 -35.16 11.26
CA VAL A 221 17.72 -34.16 11.30
C VAL A 221 17.11 -32.77 11.12
N PRO A 222 17.13 -31.93 12.16
CA PRO A 222 16.81 -30.51 12.02
C PRO A 222 17.85 -29.79 11.16
N PHE A 223 17.41 -28.85 10.34
CA PHE A 223 18.27 -28.06 9.49
C PHE A 223 17.82 -26.60 9.43
N TYR A 224 18.78 -25.74 9.13
CA TYR A 224 18.59 -24.35 8.78
C TYR A 224 18.89 -24.13 7.31
N ARG A 225 18.18 -23.20 6.68
CA ARG A 225 18.37 -22.77 5.31
C ARG A 225 18.61 -21.27 5.30
N ILE A 226 19.66 -20.85 4.60
CA ILE A 226 19.97 -19.46 4.27
C ILE A 226 19.95 -19.38 2.76
N TYR A 227 18.86 -18.85 2.22
CA TYR A 227 18.63 -18.77 0.78
C TYR A 227 18.68 -17.32 0.33
N THR A 228 19.84 -16.92 -0.18
CA THR A 228 20.15 -15.55 -0.55
C THR A 228 19.68 -15.27 -1.97
N LYS A 229 19.17 -14.06 -2.20
CA LYS A 229 18.65 -13.60 -3.50
C LYS A 229 19.20 -12.20 -3.78
N GLY A 230 19.84 -12.05 -4.93
CA GLY A 230 20.34 -10.79 -5.47
C GLY A 230 19.55 -10.41 -6.73
N TYR A 231 19.15 -9.15 -6.84
CA TYR A 231 18.37 -8.63 -7.97
C TYR A 231 19.21 -7.86 -8.99
N CYS A 232 20.50 -7.69 -8.72
CA CYS A 232 21.50 -7.30 -9.69
C CYS A 232 22.86 -7.89 -9.29
N THR A 233 23.79 -7.98 -10.23
CA THR A 233 25.17 -8.40 -9.90
C THR A 233 25.81 -7.34 -8.98
N GLY A 234 26.20 -7.75 -7.77
CA GLY A 234 26.81 -6.88 -6.76
C GLY A 234 25.83 -6.05 -5.91
N CYS A 235 24.52 -6.18 -6.12
CA CYS A 235 23.52 -5.59 -5.24
C CYS A 235 23.50 -6.29 -3.87
N THR A 236 23.18 -5.55 -2.79
CA THR A 236 22.94 -6.15 -1.49
C THR A 236 21.85 -7.23 -1.58
N PRO A 237 22.13 -8.47 -1.15
CA PRO A 237 21.16 -9.54 -1.23
C PRO A 237 20.16 -9.47 -0.08
N ILE A 238 18.99 -10.05 -0.29
CA ILE A 238 18.11 -10.48 0.81
C ILE A 238 18.39 -11.95 1.12
N ALA A 239 18.01 -12.44 2.30
CA ALA A 239 18.01 -13.88 2.58
C ALA A 239 16.66 -14.36 3.10
N GLU A 240 16.11 -15.38 2.46
CA GLU A 240 15.03 -16.18 3.01
C GLU A 240 15.65 -17.20 3.98
N LEU A 241 15.16 -17.20 5.21
CA LEU A 241 15.66 -18.04 6.28
C LEU A 241 14.61 -19.10 6.59
N GLY A 242 15.06 -20.34 6.77
CA GLY A 242 14.20 -21.49 6.97
C GLY A 242 14.71 -22.41 8.07
N HIS A 243 13.81 -23.00 8.84
CA HIS A 243 14.14 -24.03 9.81
C HIS A 243 13.06 -25.12 9.78
N SER A 244 13.50 -26.36 9.60
CA SER A 244 12.62 -27.54 9.53
C SER A 244 13.40 -28.82 9.80
N VAL A 245 12.76 -29.98 9.62
CA VAL A 245 13.33 -31.30 9.90
C VAL A 245 13.21 -32.18 8.66
N CYS A 246 14.25 -32.94 8.36
CA CYS A 246 14.26 -33.92 7.28
C CYS A 246 14.53 -35.32 7.82
N ASN A 247 14.00 -36.34 7.15
CA ASN A 247 14.34 -37.72 7.45
C ASN A 247 15.55 -38.16 6.62
N PHE A 248 16.66 -38.47 7.29
CA PHE A 248 17.93 -38.85 6.68
C PHE A 248 18.15 -40.36 6.81
N SER A 249 18.29 -41.04 5.67
CA SER A 249 18.82 -42.40 5.55
C SER A 249 20.31 -42.33 5.21
N MET A 250 21.14 -42.71 6.16
CA MET A 250 22.59 -42.53 6.11
C MET A 250 23.28 -43.88 6.11
N ARG A 251 24.21 -44.09 5.19
CA ARG A 251 25.02 -45.32 5.13
C ARG A 251 26.50 -44.97 5.13
N TYR A 252 27.19 -45.41 6.17
CA TYR A 252 28.62 -45.15 6.34
C TYR A 252 29.46 -46.27 5.74
N SER A 253 30.55 -45.91 5.06
CA SER A 253 31.55 -46.85 4.53
C SER A 253 32.90 -46.56 5.16
N HIS A 254 33.33 -47.43 6.07
CA HIS A 254 34.59 -47.25 6.82
C HIS A 254 35.82 -47.26 5.90
N GLY A 255 35.91 -48.22 4.97
CA GLY A 255 37.06 -48.34 4.06
C GLY A 255 37.24 -47.14 3.13
N ASN A 256 36.13 -46.54 2.67
CA ASN A 256 36.17 -45.38 1.77
C ASN A 256 36.14 -44.05 2.53
N LYS A 257 35.97 -44.05 3.86
CA LYS A 257 35.75 -42.84 4.67
C LYS A 257 34.68 -41.93 4.08
N THR A 258 33.55 -42.52 3.70
CA THR A 258 32.43 -41.79 3.08
C THR A 258 31.12 -42.09 3.76
N LEU A 259 30.25 -41.07 3.79
CA LEU A 259 28.88 -41.15 4.24
C LEU A 259 27.97 -40.87 3.04
N ARG A 260 27.11 -41.83 2.68
CA ARG A 260 26.07 -41.65 1.67
C ARG A 260 24.78 -41.23 2.38
N VAL A 261 24.24 -40.08 1.99
CA VAL A 261 23.01 -39.52 2.58
C VAL A 261 21.91 -39.54 1.52
N GLN A 262 20.77 -40.09 1.90
CA GLN A 262 19.52 -40.02 1.14
C GLN A 262 18.43 -39.47 2.04
N THR A 263 17.72 -38.45 1.58
CA THR A 263 16.67 -37.80 2.36
C THR A 263 15.30 -38.12 1.79
N SER A 264 14.33 -38.32 2.66
CA SER A 264 12.91 -38.37 2.29
C SER A 264 12.14 -37.23 2.97
N PRO A 265 11.11 -36.67 2.31
CA PRO A 265 10.21 -35.73 2.97
C PRO A 265 9.46 -36.41 4.12
N LEU A 266 9.13 -35.64 5.14
CA LEU A 266 8.30 -36.09 6.26
C LEU A 266 6.92 -35.42 6.13
N ALA A 267 5.85 -36.21 6.24
CA ALA A 267 4.48 -35.70 6.20
C ALA A 267 4.19 -34.82 7.43
N ASN A 268 3.39 -33.76 7.26
CA ASN A 268 2.99 -32.84 8.34
C ASN A 268 4.16 -32.13 9.05
N THR A 269 5.28 -31.91 8.35
CA THR A 269 6.41 -31.19 8.94
C THR A 269 6.12 -29.69 9.01
N GLN A 270 6.64 -29.02 10.02
CA GLN A 270 6.56 -27.57 10.15
C GLN A 270 7.80 -26.90 9.54
N TYR A 271 7.60 -25.79 8.83
CA TYR A 271 8.65 -24.95 8.27
C TYR A 271 8.51 -23.55 8.84
N ARG A 272 9.47 -23.16 9.68
CA ARG A 272 9.57 -21.79 10.19
C ARG A 272 10.29 -20.95 9.17
N MET A 273 9.72 -19.80 8.83
CA MET A 273 10.29 -18.88 7.86
C MET A 273 10.62 -17.53 8.50
N ALA A 274 11.74 -16.95 8.10
CA ALA A 274 12.06 -15.55 8.35
C ALA A 274 12.69 -14.93 7.10
N LEU A 275 12.84 -13.60 7.14
CA LEU A 275 13.46 -12.84 6.06
C LEU A 275 14.51 -11.89 6.62
N MET A 276 15.71 -11.93 6.06
CA MET A 276 16.76 -10.95 6.28
C MET A 276 16.69 -9.91 5.17
N ILE A 277 16.54 -8.64 5.54
CA ILE A 277 16.58 -7.51 4.62
C ILE A 277 17.59 -6.46 5.10
N GLN A 278 18.14 -5.68 4.18
CA GLN A 278 19.05 -4.60 4.54
C GLN A 278 18.31 -3.47 5.26
N ARG A 279 18.90 -2.96 6.34
CA ARG A 279 18.47 -1.72 6.98
C ARG A 279 18.93 -0.53 6.14
N ASN A 280 17.99 0.32 5.75
CA ASN A 280 18.27 1.52 4.95
C ASN A 280 17.75 2.79 5.65
N ALA A 281 18.38 3.93 5.35
CA ALA A 281 17.90 5.24 5.77
C ALA A 281 16.48 5.52 5.24
N PHE A 282 16.15 5.05 4.03
CA PHE A 282 14.80 5.20 3.45
C PHE A 282 13.71 4.48 4.25
N SER A 283 13.94 3.23 4.67
CA SER A 283 12.97 2.50 5.50
C SER A 283 12.82 3.14 6.88
N THR A 284 13.93 3.64 7.45
CA THR A 284 13.92 4.36 8.73
C THR A 284 13.12 5.67 8.62
N ALA A 285 13.38 6.48 7.59
CA ALA A 285 12.66 7.72 7.32
C ALA A 285 11.17 7.45 7.05
N SER A 286 10.85 6.39 6.31
CA SER A 286 9.47 5.96 6.07
C SER A 286 8.70 5.80 7.37
N HIS A 287 9.24 5.07 8.35
CA HIS A 287 8.58 4.85 9.64
C HIS A 287 8.29 6.16 10.39
N TRP A 288 9.27 7.07 10.48
CA TRP A 288 9.08 8.38 11.13
C TRP A 288 7.99 9.21 10.44
N ILE A 289 7.99 9.25 9.11
CA ILE A 289 6.99 9.98 8.34
C ILE A 289 5.58 9.38 8.57
N LYS A 290 5.42 8.05 8.69
CA LYS A 290 4.12 7.44 9.03
C LYS A 290 3.63 7.92 10.39
N PHE A 291 4.49 7.92 11.40
CA PHE A 291 4.10 8.37 12.75
C PHE A 291 3.71 9.84 12.77
N ILE A 292 4.45 10.71 12.06
CA ILE A 292 4.09 12.13 11.91
C ILE A 292 2.74 12.27 11.21
N ALA A 293 2.49 11.53 10.13
CA ALA A 293 1.22 11.55 9.43
C ALA A 293 0.06 11.13 10.36
N LEU A 294 0.22 10.03 11.10
CA LEU A 294 -0.78 9.55 12.06
C LEU A 294 -1.05 10.56 13.17
N PHE A 295 -0.03 11.28 13.65
CA PHE A 295 -0.19 12.36 14.62
C PHE A 295 -1.04 13.50 14.06
N PHE A 296 -0.78 13.97 12.85
CA PHE A 296 -1.61 14.99 12.19
C PHE A 296 -3.04 14.52 11.95
N ALA A 297 -3.24 13.25 11.57
CA ALA A 297 -4.57 12.67 11.38
C ALA A 297 -5.36 12.64 12.70
N ALA A 298 -4.78 12.08 13.75
CA ALA A 298 -5.44 11.94 15.05
C ALA A 298 -5.68 13.30 15.70
N GLY A 299 -4.65 14.16 15.75
CA GLY A 299 -4.74 15.48 16.36
C GLY A 299 -5.73 16.40 15.63
N GLY A 300 -5.62 16.51 14.30
CA GLY A 300 -6.54 17.32 13.51
C GLY A 300 -7.98 16.79 13.53
N TYR A 301 -8.17 15.46 13.54
CA TYR A 301 -9.52 14.90 13.69
C TYR A 301 -10.11 15.18 15.08
N LEU A 302 -9.33 15.02 16.15
CA LEU A 302 -9.78 15.34 17.51
C LEU A 302 -10.16 16.82 17.65
N ALA A 303 -9.41 17.71 17.01
CA ALA A 303 -9.78 19.12 16.93
C ALA A 303 -11.12 19.32 16.20
N SER A 304 -11.34 18.62 15.08
CA SER A 304 -12.59 18.69 14.31
C SER A 304 -13.84 18.20 15.05
N ARG A 305 -13.67 17.42 16.14
CA ARG A 305 -14.80 17.01 17.02
C ARG A 305 -15.39 18.17 17.79
N ARG A 306 -14.61 19.24 17.99
CA ARG A 306 -15.09 20.52 18.50
C ARG A 306 -15.36 21.47 17.35
N THR A 307 -16.26 22.42 17.57
CA THR A 307 -16.53 23.46 16.59
C THR A 307 -15.35 24.40 16.48
N VAL A 308 -14.69 24.42 15.32
CA VAL A 308 -13.55 25.29 15.05
C VAL A 308 -14.07 26.71 14.77
N GLN A 309 -13.40 27.72 15.31
CA GLN A 309 -13.74 29.13 15.06
C GLN A 309 -13.52 29.46 13.59
N TRP A 310 -14.36 30.34 13.04
CA TRP A 310 -14.21 30.80 11.67
C TRP A 310 -12.85 31.47 11.49
N LEU A 311 -12.04 30.94 10.58
CA LEU A 311 -10.69 31.43 10.36
C LEU A 311 -10.75 32.68 9.47
N GLU A 312 -10.53 33.85 10.07
CA GLU A 312 -10.39 35.10 9.33
C GLU A 312 -8.90 35.40 9.16
N VAL A 313 -8.47 35.60 7.92
CA VAL A 313 -7.07 35.93 7.63
C VAL A 313 -6.92 37.43 7.74
N ASP A 314 -6.15 37.85 8.73
CA ASP A 314 -5.82 39.26 8.95
C ASP A 314 -4.74 39.67 7.93
N PRO A 315 -5.06 40.52 6.93
CA PRO A 315 -4.09 40.93 5.91
C PRO A 315 -2.92 41.73 6.50
N THR A 316 -3.03 42.19 7.75
CA THR A 316 -1.98 42.95 8.45
C THR A 316 -0.98 42.06 9.19
N LYS A 317 -1.23 40.75 9.31
CA LYS A 317 -0.34 39.80 10.02
C LYS A 317 0.04 38.65 9.10
N PRO A 318 1.32 38.54 8.69
CA PRO A 318 1.76 37.39 7.90
C PRO A 318 1.75 36.12 8.75
N ASP A 319 1.06 35.08 8.26
CA ASP A 319 1.09 33.77 8.90
C ASP A 319 2.44 33.09 8.68
N THR A 320 3.07 32.65 9.77
CA THR A 320 4.27 31.81 9.68
C THR A 320 3.90 30.35 9.37
N VAL A 321 4.86 29.60 8.82
CA VAL A 321 4.70 28.14 8.59
C VAL A 321 4.38 27.41 9.89
N PHE A 322 5.00 27.82 11.01
CA PHE A 322 4.73 27.25 12.32
C PHE A 322 3.31 27.54 12.80
N THR A 323 2.83 28.77 12.64
CA THR A 323 1.45 29.15 12.98
C THR A 323 0.45 28.30 12.19
N ARG A 324 0.69 28.09 10.89
CA ARG A 324 -0.16 27.24 10.05
C ARG A 324 -0.16 25.79 10.52
N ALA A 325 1.01 25.21 10.78
CA ALA A 325 1.11 23.84 11.28
C ALA A 325 0.42 23.66 12.64
N LEU A 326 0.53 24.65 13.53
CA LEU A 326 -0.17 24.65 14.81
C LEU A 326 -1.69 24.76 14.62
N GLN A 327 -2.17 25.62 13.72
CA GLN A 327 -3.59 25.74 13.40
C GLN A 327 -4.18 24.48 12.75
N THR A 328 -3.37 23.67 12.05
CA THR A 328 -3.79 22.38 11.49
C THR A 328 -4.10 21.34 12.57
N VAL A 329 -3.46 21.40 13.75
CA VAL A 329 -3.64 20.39 14.82
C VAL A 329 -4.40 20.94 16.03
N VAL A 330 -4.17 22.21 16.37
CA VAL A 330 -4.71 22.89 17.54
C VAL A 330 -5.33 24.24 17.11
N PRO A 331 -6.43 24.21 16.34
CA PRO A 331 -7.15 25.44 16.02
C PRO A 331 -7.88 25.98 17.25
N LYS A 332 -8.27 27.26 17.19
CA LYS A 332 -9.16 27.85 18.19
C LYS A 332 -10.54 27.20 18.07
N CYS A 333 -11.03 26.62 19.16
CA CYS A 333 -12.28 25.87 19.18
C CYS A 333 -13.27 26.44 20.20
N PHE A 334 -14.55 26.39 19.87
CA PHE A 334 -15.63 26.52 20.84
C PHE A 334 -15.85 25.18 21.57
N PRO A 335 -16.33 25.19 22.82
CA PRO A 335 -16.63 23.98 23.60
C PRO A 335 -17.97 23.34 23.17
N HIS A 336 -18.20 23.23 21.87
CA HIS A 336 -19.40 22.63 21.27
C HIS A 336 -19.00 21.50 20.32
N LEU A 337 -19.82 20.47 20.21
CA LEU A 337 -19.56 19.33 19.32
C LEU A 337 -19.82 19.72 17.85
N SER A 338 -18.94 19.25 16.98
CA SER A 338 -19.10 19.34 15.52
C SER A 338 -19.12 17.93 14.91
N HIS A 339 -20.07 17.70 14.02
CA HIS A 339 -20.23 16.44 13.27
C HIS A 339 -19.91 16.63 11.78
N ALA A 340 -18.98 17.54 11.48
CA ALA A 340 -18.70 17.94 10.10
C ALA A 340 -18.03 16.83 9.26
N LEU A 341 -17.11 16.07 9.85
CA LEU A 341 -16.29 15.08 9.15
C LEU A 341 -16.22 13.78 9.95
N ARG A 342 -16.22 12.66 9.24
CA ARG A 342 -15.80 11.35 9.77
C ARG A 342 -14.29 11.19 9.64
N PHE A 343 -13.69 10.30 10.44
CA PHE A 343 -12.24 10.11 10.49
C PHE A 343 -11.64 9.65 9.14
N ASP A 344 -12.30 8.71 8.46
CA ASP A 344 -11.92 8.23 7.14
C ASP A 344 -11.91 9.38 6.11
N MET A 345 -12.98 10.17 6.06
CA MET A 345 -13.09 11.32 5.16
C MET A 345 -12.03 12.38 5.44
N PHE A 346 -11.74 12.64 6.72
CA PHE A 346 -10.70 13.56 7.15
C PHE A 346 -9.33 13.11 6.58
N CYS A 347 -8.98 11.84 6.74
CA CYS A 347 -7.68 11.32 6.30
C CYS A 347 -7.55 11.34 4.77
N TYR A 348 -8.56 10.88 4.03
CA TYR A 348 -8.49 10.81 2.56
C TYR A 348 -8.50 12.18 1.87
N ASN A 349 -9.20 13.17 2.43
CA ASN A 349 -9.22 14.51 1.86
C ASN A 349 -8.08 15.41 2.34
N SER A 350 -7.43 15.10 3.47
CA SER A 350 -6.27 15.86 3.98
C SER A 350 -5.04 15.67 3.09
N ASP A 351 -4.58 16.75 2.44
CA ASP A 351 -3.40 16.75 1.58
C ASP A 351 -2.12 16.45 2.35
N LEU A 352 -1.98 17.03 3.54
CA LEU A 352 -0.82 16.79 4.41
C LEU A 352 -0.73 15.30 4.77
N PHE A 353 -1.85 14.70 5.15
CA PHE A 353 -1.88 13.28 5.52
C PHE A 353 -1.56 12.39 4.31
N VAL A 354 -2.30 12.55 3.21
CA VAL A 354 -2.11 11.71 2.01
C VAL A 354 -0.70 11.87 1.46
N THR A 355 -0.14 13.08 1.44
CA THR A 355 1.21 13.32 0.92
C THR A 355 2.27 12.65 1.77
N LEU A 356 2.26 12.87 3.09
CA LEU A 356 3.22 12.24 4.00
C LEU A 356 3.11 10.70 3.94
N PHE A 357 1.89 10.17 3.92
CA PHE A 357 1.67 8.74 3.85
C PHE A 357 2.14 8.15 2.50
N CYS A 358 1.89 8.82 1.37
CA CYS A 358 2.38 8.42 0.05
C CYS A 358 3.92 8.41 0.01
N ILE A 359 4.57 9.48 0.46
CA ILE A 359 6.04 9.56 0.52
C ILE A 359 6.59 8.39 1.33
N SER A 360 6.01 8.16 2.50
CA SER A 360 6.40 7.06 3.36
C SER A 360 6.27 5.69 2.68
N ILE A 361 5.18 5.44 1.97
CA ILE A 361 4.98 4.18 1.22
C ILE A 361 6.01 4.03 0.12
N VAL A 362 6.28 5.08 -0.66
CA VAL A 362 7.27 5.04 -1.75
C VAL A 362 8.66 4.70 -1.22
N LEU A 363 9.06 5.30 -0.10
CA LEU A 363 10.36 5.04 0.54
C LEU A 363 10.52 3.60 1.06
N ASP A 364 9.42 2.93 1.40
CA ASP A 364 9.39 1.56 1.93
C ASP A 364 8.84 0.52 0.93
N MET A 365 8.63 0.93 -0.33
CA MET A 365 8.00 0.09 -1.34
C MET A 365 8.82 -1.17 -1.63
N ASN A 366 10.14 -1.03 -1.71
CA ASN A 366 11.03 -2.15 -2.01
C ASN A 366 10.94 -3.26 -0.93
N ALA A 367 11.15 -2.88 0.34
CA ALA A 367 11.10 -3.83 1.45
C ALA A 367 9.70 -4.46 1.60
N SER A 368 8.65 -3.65 1.47
CA SER A 368 7.27 -4.15 1.60
C SER A 368 6.88 -5.10 0.47
N LEU A 369 7.18 -4.83 -0.80
CA LEU A 369 6.86 -5.74 -1.91
C LEU A 369 7.62 -7.07 -1.79
N ILE A 370 8.90 -7.02 -1.41
CA ILE A 370 9.70 -8.22 -1.15
C ILE A 370 9.04 -9.03 -0.03
N TYR A 371 8.75 -8.40 1.11
CA TYR A 371 8.14 -9.10 2.25
C TYR A 371 6.79 -9.72 1.88
N ILE A 372 5.90 -8.97 1.23
CA ILE A 372 4.57 -9.47 0.84
C ILE A 372 4.74 -10.69 -0.07
N ARG A 373 5.58 -10.61 -1.11
CA ARG A 373 5.77 -11.71 -2.08
C ARG A 373 6.35 -12.94 -1.40
N GLU A 374 7.47 -12.80 -0.69
CA GLU A 374 8.17 -13.95 -0.11
C GLU A 374 7.31 -14.70 0.90
N VAL A 375 6.57 -13.98 1.74
CA VAL A 375 5.69 -14.58 2.75
C VAL A 375 4.40 -15.13 2.13
N ASN A 376 3.85 -14.47 1.10
CA ASN A 376 2.61 -14.91 0.46
C ASN A 376 2.76 -16.28 -0.24
N VAL A 377 3.94 -16.61 -0.77
CA VAL A 377 4.20 -17.94 -1.36
C VAL A 377 3.93 -19.07 -0.36
N TYR A 378 4.36 -18.90 0.90
CA TYR A 378 4.15 -19.87 1.96
C TYR A 378 2.73 -19.79 2.55
N ASN A 379 2.24 -18.56 2.79
CA ASN A 379 0.91 -18.35 3.36
C ASN A 379 -0.23 -18.79 2.42
N LYS A 380 -0.04 -18.74 1.09
CA LYS A 380 -1.01 -19.25 0.13
C LYS A 380 -1.13 -20.77 0.19
N ALA A 381 -0.02 -21.47 0.43
CA ALA A 381 0.00 -22.93 0.58
C ALA A 381 -0.56 -23.38 1.94
N SER A 382 -0.23 -22.65 3.01
CA SER A 382 -0.66 -22.94 4.37
C SER A 382 -1.15 -21.65 5.06
N PRO A 383 -2.42 -21.25 4.87
CA PRO A 383 -2.92 -19.97 5.35
C PRO A 383 -2.89 -19.83 6.88
N GLN A 384 -2.15 -18.82 7.34
CA GLN A 384 -2.18 -18.36 8.74
C GLN A 384 -3.00 -17.08 8.83
N PHE A 385 -3.97 -17.03 9.75
CA PHE A 385 -4.90 -15.90 9.85
C PHE A 385 -4.16 -14.57 10.10
N PHE A 386 -3.29 -14.54 11.11
CA PHE A 386 -2.59 -13.31 11.49
C PHE A 386 -1.65 -12.82 10.39
N MET A 387 -0.94 -13.74 9.73
CA MET A 387 -0.09 -13.39 8.61
C MET A 387 -0.89 -12.85 7.42
N SER A 388 -2.03 -13.46 7.10
CA SER A 388 -2.93 -12.99 6.05
C SER A 388 -3.40 -11.55 6.31
N VAL A 389 -3.81 -11.23 7.54
CA VAL A 389 -4.21 -9.87 7.92
C VAL A 389 -3.05 -8.87 7.75
N ARG A 390 -1.82 -9.25 8.12
CA ARG A 390 -0.63 -8.41 7.92
C ARG A 390 -0.35 -8.15 6.44
N LEU A 391 -0.47 -9.17 5.59
CA LEU A 391 -0.29 -9.06 4.13
C LEU A 391 -1.37 -8.19 3.49
N PHE A 392 -2.63 -8.29 3.95
CA PHE A 392 -3.70 -7.39 3.52
C PHE A 392 -3.44 -5.94 3.95
N ALA A 393 -2.97 -5.72 5.18
CA ALA A 393 -2.60 -4.39 5.67
C ALA A 393 -1.47 -3.76 4.84
N LEU A 394 -0.45 -4.54 4.47
CA LEU A 394 0.63 -4.09 3.58
C LEU A 394 0.11 -3.73 2.18
N SER A 395 -0.77 -4.56 1.62
CA SER A 395 -1.34 -4.32 0.29
C SER A 395 -2.26 -3.10 0.26
N LEU A 396 -2.98 -2.84 1.36
CA LEU A 396 -3.83 -1.66 1.54
C LEU A 396 -3.05 -0.34 1.48
N ARG A 397 -1.73 -0.35 1.70
CA ARG A 397 -0.88 0.85 1.53
C ARG A 397 -1.06 1.49 0.16
N LEU A 398 -1.21 0.68 -0.88
CA LEU A 398 -1.32 1.14 -2.26
C LEU A 398 -2.60 1.93 -2.52
N LEU A 399 -3.62 1.79 -1.66
CA LEU A 399 -4.81 2.62 -1.69
C LEU A 399 -4.49 4.10 -1.51
N TRP A 400 -3.51 4.41 -0.65
CA TRP A 400 -3.07 5.79 -0.43
C TRP A 400 -2.39 6.36 -1.67
N LEU A 401 -1.65 5.54 -2.43
CA LEU A 401 -1.10 5.96 -3.72
C LEU A 401 -2.21 6.28 -4.72
N ASN A 402 -3.30 5.50 -4.77
CA ASN A 402 -4.48 5.85 -5.58
C ASN A 402 -5.05 7.22 -5.18
N CYS A 403 -5.20 7.49 -3.87
CA CYS A 403 -5.63 8.80 -3.38
C CYS A 403 -4.66 9.91 -3.79
N GLY A 404 -3.35 9.66 -3.68
CA GLY A 404 -2.30 10.58 -4.10
C GLY A 404 -2.36 10.89 -5.60
N ILE A 405 -2.58 9.87 -6.45
CA ILE A 405 -2.74 10.04 -7.90
C ILE A 405 -3.89 11.00 -8.21
N LEU A 406 -5.07 10.82 -7.59
CA LEU A 406 -6.20 11.72 -7.81
C LEU A 406 -5.88 13.17 -7.42
N LYS A 407 -5.22 13.39 -6.28
CA LYS A 407 -4.83 14.72 -5.81
C LYS A 407 -3.79 15.36 -6.73
N VAL A 408 -2.77 14.61 -7.15
CA VAL A 408 -1.75 15.07 -8.11
C VAL A 408 -2.40 15.40 -9.46
N CYS A 409 -3.36 14.60 -9.93
CA CYS A 409 -4.10 14.90 -11.15
C CYS A 409 -4.89 16.22 -11.03
N LYS A 410 -5.51 16.50 -9.87
CA LYS A 410 -6.19 17.77 -9.64
C LYS A 410 -5.23 18.95 -9.63
N ILE A 411 -4.09 18.83 -8.95
CA ILE A 411 -3.06 19.90 -8.92
C ILE A 411 -2.48 20.12 -10.33
N GLY A 412 -2.17 19.04 -11.06
CA GLY A 412 -1.70 19.11 -12.44
C GLY A 412 -2.72 19.79 -13.35
N LEU A 413 -4.00 19.44 -13.21
CA LEU A 413 -5.08 20.13 -13.91
C LEU A 413 -5.21 21.59 -13.50
N SER A 414 -5.04 21.97 -12.24
CA SER A 414 -5.15 23.39 -11.86
C SER A 414 -4.05 24.25 -12.48
N ILE A 415 -2.87 23.66 -12.74
CA ILE A 415 -1.75 24.34 -13.38
C ILE A 415 -1.94 24.44 -14.90
N VAL A 416 -2.43 23.37 -15.54
CA VAL A 416 -2.58 23.29 -17.01
C VAL A 416 -3.91 23.88 -17.51
N SER A 417 -4.95 23.88 -16.67
CA SER A 417 -6.29 24.31 -17.04
C SER A 417 -6.34 25.82 -17.27
N THR A 418 -6.98 26.22 -18.37
CA THR A 418 -7.31 27.61 -18.68
C THR A 418 -8.59 28.10 -17.97
N ALA A 419 -9.13 27.31 -17.04
CA ALA A 419 -10.33 27.66 -16.28
C ALA A 419 -10.10 28.94 -15.48
N THR A 420 -10.99 29.90 -15.66
CA THR A 420 -10.92 31.22 -15.04
C THR A 420 -11.98 31.42 -13.95
N TYR A 421 -12.95 30.51 -13.83
CA TYR A 421 -13.95 30.50 -12.76
C TYR A 421 -14.27 29.08 -12.27
N CYS A 422 -14.80 29.00 -11.04
CA CYS A 422 -15.18 27.76 -10.39
C CYS A 422 -16.29 27.03 -11.18
N GLY A 423 -16.07 25.75 -11.53
CA GLY A 423 -17.01 24.93 -12.30
C GLY A 423 -16.86 25.00 -13.83
N GLU A 424 -15.89 25.75 -14.36
CA GLU A 424 -15.61 25.79 -15.80
C GLU A 424 -14.94 24.50 -16.32
N SER A 425 -14.05 23.91 -15.52
CA SER A 425 -13.31 22.71 -15.91
C SER A 425 -14.20 21.47 -15.91
N ARG A 426 -14.37 20.86 -17.08
CA ARG A 426 -15.10 19.58 -17.22
C ARG A 426 -14.34 18.39 -16.66
N PHE A 427 -13.01 18.46 -16.63
CA PHE A 427 -12.16 17.35 -16.19
C PHE A 427 -11.88 17.35 -14.70
N MET A 428 -11.82 18.52 -14.06
CA MET A 428 -11.47 18.60 -12.63
C MET A 428 -12.43 17.79 -11.74
N GLY A 429 -13.73 17.83 -12.03
CA GLY A 429 -14.74 17.06 -11.31
C GLY A 429 -14.69 15.54 -11.56
N TYR A 430 -13.94 15.07 -12.56
CA TYR A 430 -13.77 13.62 -12.83
C TYR A 430 -12.89 12.93 -11.77
N PHE A 431 -11.96 13.67 -11.17
CA PHE A 431 -11.05 13.16 -10.13
C PHE A 431 -11.69 13.18 -8.73
N ASN A 432 -13.01 13.08 -8.67
CA ASN A 432 -13.79 12.98 -7.44
C ASN A 432 -14.57 11.66 -7.43
N LEU A 433 -14.72 11.12 -6.24
CA LEU A 433 -15.52 9.93 -5.91
C LEU A 433 -16.70 10.35 -5.02
N THR A 434 -17.87 9.74 -5.22
CA THR A 434 -19.06 10.09 -4.42
C THR A 434 -18.88 9.74 -2.96
N SER A 435 -18.27 8.58 -2.68
CA SER A 435 -18.22 8.00 -1.34
C SER A 435 -16.96 7.17 -1.11
N VAL A 436 -16.70 6.88 0.16
CA VAL A 436 -15.58 6.03 0.58
C VAL A 436 -15.73 4.58 0.07
N THR A 437 -16.96 4.13 -0.18
CA THR A 437 -17.22 2.78 -0.71
C THR A 437 -16.62 2.59 -2.10
N SER A 438 -16.71 3.59 -2.98
CA SER A 438 -16.10 3.55 -4.32
C SER A 438 -14.57 3.45 -4.21
N LEU A 439 -13.97 4.16 -3.24
CA LEU A 439 -12.55 4.06 -2.95
C LEU A 439 -12.15 2.65 -2.47
N TYR A 440 -12.92 2.05 -1.55
CA TYR A 440 -12.65 0.69 -1.07
C TYR A 440 -12.79 -0.38 -2.15
N LEU A 441 -13.68 -0.17 -3.13
CA LEU A 441 -13.80 -1.04 -4.29
C LEU A 441 -12.48 -1.09 -5.09
N SER A 442 -11.75 0.02 -5.15
CA SER A 442 -10.42 0.06 -5.77
C SER A 442 -9.36 -0.79 -5.04
N ALA A 443 -9.54 -1.05 -3.73
CA ALA A 443 -8.58 -1.81 -2.95
C ALA A 443 -8.57 -3.32 -3.29
N ILE A 444 -9.68 -3.85 -3.81
CA ILE A 444 -9.82 -5.28 -4.12
C ILE A 444 -8.75 -5.74 -5.12
N LEU A 445 -8.51 -4.95 -6.18
CA LEU A 445 -7.48 -5.27 -7.18
C LEU A 445 -6.06 -5.17 -6.61
N LEU A 446 -5.84 -4.34 -5.59
CA LEU A 446 -4.52 -4.15 -4.99
C LEU A 446 -4.07 -5.38 -4.20
N PHE A 447 -5.00 -6.20 -3.70
CA PHE A 447 -4.68 -7.45 -3.02
C PHE A 447 -4.08 -8.53 -3.94
N TYR A 448 -4.28 -8.41 -5.26
CA TYR A 448 -3.77 -9.37 -6.25
C TYR A 448 -2.37 -9.02 -6.78
N ILE A 449 -1.73 -7.95 -6.29
CA ILE A 449 -0.39 -7.56 -6.74
C ILE A 449 0.67 -8.66 -6.51
N PRO A 450 0.68 -9.41 -5.40
CA PRO A 450 1.63 -10.51 -5.21
C PRO A 450 1.44 -11.63 -6.23
N ASP A 451 0.19 -12.00 -6.51
CA ASP A 451 -0.13 -12.99 -7.55
C ASP A 451 0.23 -12.49 -8.95
N TYR A 452 0.05 -11.18 -9.20
CA TYR A 452 0.48 -10.55 -10.46
C TYR A 452 2.00 -10.61 -10.65
N ILE A 453 2.79 -10.38 -9.60
CA ILE A 453 4.26 -10.52 -9.65
C ILE A 453 4.65 -11.96 -10.00
N GLU A 454 4.03 -12.97 -9.37
CA GLU A 454 4.29 -14.38 -9.71
C GLU A 454 3.85 -14.73 -11.13
N TYR A 455 2.69 -14.23 -11.57
CA TYR A 455 2.21 -14.48 -12.93
C TYR A 455 3.14 -13.87 -13.98
N ASN A 456 3.58 -12.63 -13.79
CA ASN A 456 4.53 -11.97 -14.69
C ASN A 456 5.87 -12.71 -14.78
N ASN A 457 6.26 -13.40 -13.71
CA ASN A 457 7.53 -14.13 -13.61
C ASN A 457 7.33 -15.66 -13.66
N SER A 458 6.21 -16.13 -14.21
CA SER A 458 5.84 -17.54 -14.25
C SER A 458 6.70 -18.36 -15.22
N VAL A 459 7.08 -17.78 -16.36
CA VAL A 459 7.99 -18.40 -17.34
C VAL A 459 9.43 -18.19 -16.90
N ARG A 460 9.88 -19.05 -15.97
CA ARG A 460 11.20 -18.98 -15.35
C ARG A 460 12.01 -20.26 -15.50
N ARG A 461 13.33 -20.11 -15.61
CA ARG A 461 14.28 -21.23 -15.66
C ARG A 461 15.53 -20.90 -14.84
N ASP A 462 15.91 -21.80 -13.95
CA ASP A 462 17.14 -21.65 -13.16
C ASP A 462 18.29 -22.38 -13.86
N LEU A 463 19.37 -21.63 -14.15
CA LEU A 463 20.65 -22.15 -14.60
C LEU A 463 21.52 -22.39 -13.36
N GLN A 464 21.91 -23.64 -13.11
CA GLN A 464 22.72 -24.01 -11.95
C GLN A 464 24.20 -24.00 -12.29
N ASN A 465 25.05 -23.66 -11.31
CA ASN A 465 26.51 -23.65 -11.50
C ASN A 465 27.10 -25.04 -11.84
N THR A 466 26.35 -26.12 -11.57
CA THR A 466 26.72 -27.49 -11.94
C THR A 466 26.54 -27.80 -13.42
N VAL A 467 25.79 -26.97 -14.16
CA VAL A 467 25.57 -27.12 -15.61
C VAL A 467 26.58 -26.28 -16.38
N GLU A 468 26.77 -25.03 -15.97
CA GLU A 468 27.68 -24.07 -16.58
C GLU A 468 28.19 -23.14 -15.48
N ASN A 469 29.45 -22.70 -15.61
CA ASN A 469 30.00 -21.70 -14.70
C ASN A 469 29.20 -20.38 -14.81
N LEU A 470 28.68 -19.89 -13.69
CA LEU A 470 27.85 -18.68 -13.67
C LEU A 470 28.67 -17.37 -13.78
N GLU A 471 30.00 -17.47 -13.72
CA GLU A 471 30.90 -16.33 -13.89
C GLU A 471 30.72 -15.66 -15.25
N GLY A 472 30.65 -14.32 -15.25
CA GLY A 472 30.50 -13.54 -16.49
C GLY A 472 29.06 -13.41 -17.00
N ILE A 473 28.05 -13.92 -16.29
CA ILE A 473 26.63 -13.71 -16.60
C ILE A 473 26.08 -12.56 -15.74
N PRO A 474 25.98 -11.32 -16.25
CA PRO A 474 25.48 -10.19 -15.47
C PRO A 474 23.96 -10.22 -15.32
N VAL A 475 23.47 -9.89 -14.13
CA VAL A 475 22.06 -9.58 -13.86
C VAL A 475 21.90 -8.07 -13.79
N SER A 476 21.17 -7.51 -14.74
CA SER A 476 20.82 -6.09 -14.76
C SER A 476 19.65 -5.80 -13.84
N PHE A 477 19.74 -4.73 -13.06
CA PHE A 477 18.66 -4.28 -12.18
C PHE A 477 17.36 -4.01 -12.95
N TYR A 478 17.44 -3.49 -14.19
CA TYR A 478 16.27 -3.19 -15.01
C TYR A 478 15.48 -4.44 -15.42
N ASN A 479 16.17 -5.56 -15.61
CA ASN A 479 15.56 -6.86 -15.93
C ASN A 479 15.27 -7.71 -14.69
N SER A 480 15.49 -7.14 -13.51
CA SER A 480 15.37 -7.85 -12.25
C SER A 480 13.94 -8.29 -11.96
N PHE A 481 13.82 -9.30 -11.10
CA PHE A 481 12.55 -9.93 -10.72
C PHE A 481 11.43 -8.93 -10.34
N TYR A 482 11.76 -7.86 -9.61
CA TYR A 482 10.77 -6.85 -9.18
C TYR A 482 10.68 -5.65 -10.11
N PHE A 483 11.81 -5.14 -10.62
CA PHE A 483 11.81 -3.90 -11.37
C PHE A 483 11.05 -4.03 -12.70
N ARG A 484 11.18 -5.17 -13.38
CA ARG A 484 10.44 -5.45 -14.62
C ARG A 484 8.91 -5.41 -14.45
N VAL A 485 8.41 -5.66 -13.24
CA VAL A 485 6.98 -5.64 -12.89
C VAL A 485 6.52 -4.25 -12.46
N SER A 486 7.44 -3.39 -12.01
CA SER A 486 7.14 -2.10 -11.39
C SER A 486 6.31 -1.17 -12.29
N TYR A 487 6.64 -1.08 -13.57
CA TYR A 487 5.92 -0.26 -14.55
C TYR A 487 4.47 -0.71 -14.72
N ALA A 488 4.24 -2.02 -14.75
CA ALA A 488 2.90 -2.57 -14.90
C ALA A 488 2.07 -2.41 -13.62
N VAL A 489 2.70 -2.53 -12.44
CA VAL A 489 2.03 -2.21 -11.16
C VAL A 489 1.65 -0.74 -11.11
N PHE A 490 2.57 0.16 -11.45
CA PHE A 490 2.30 1.60 -11.48
C PHE A 490 1.19 1.96 -12.49
N GLY A 491 1.27 1.44 -13.71
CA GLY A 491 0.20 1.58 -14.72
C GLY A 491 -1.13 0.99 -14.24
N GLY A 492 -1.09 -0.15 -13.55
CA GLY A 492 -2.24 -0.79 -12.94
C GLY A 492 -2.89 0.05 -11.83
N LEU A 493 -2.11 0.75 -11.00
CA LEU A 493 -2.64 1.71 -10.01
C LEU A 493 -3.41 2.84 -10.68
N ILE A 494 -2.82 3.45 -11.73
CA ILE A 494 -3.46 4.52 -12.50
C ILE A 494 -4.75 4.00 -13.18
N ALA A 495 -4.67 2.87 -13.88
CA ALA A 495 -5.81 2.29 -14.56
C ALA A 495 -6.94 1.92 -13.59
N ASN A 496 -6.59 1.34 -12.43
CA ASN A 496 -7.53 0.99 -11.36
C ASN A 496 -8.30 2.22 -10.88
N ILE A 497 -7.59 3.29 -10.49
CA ILE A 497 -8.27 4.47 -9.95
C ILE A 497 -9.07 5.23 -11.02
N LEU A 498 -8.59 5.30 -12.26
CA LEU A 498 -9.32 5.93 -13.36
C LEU A 498 -10.57 5.14 -13.77
N LEU A 499 -10.52 3.81 -13.70
CA LEU A 499 -11.69 2.96 -13.95
C LEU A 499 -12.72 3.11 -12.84
N VAL A 500 -12.28 3.14 -11.59
CA VAL A 500 -13.17 3.33 -10.44
C VAL A 500 -13.82 4.71 -10.48
N THR A 501 -13.08 5.78 -10.80
CA THR A 501 -13.69 7.09 -11.00
C THR A 501 -14.62 7.11 -12.20
N LEU A 502 -14.30 6.44 -13.31
CA LEU A 502 -15.20 6.34 -14.47
C LEU A 502 -16.53 5.71 -14.09
N VAL A 503 -16.49 4.54 -13.44
CA VAL A 503 -17.67 3.80 -13.00
C VAL A 503 -18.49 4.65 -12.04
N ASP A 504 -17.85 5.29 -11.06
CA ASP A 504 -18.51 6.17 -10.10
C ASP A 504 -19.18 7.37 -10.77
N GLN A 505 -18.50 8.03 -11.71
CA GLN A 505 -19.01 9.19 -12.45
C GLN A 505 -20.19 8.84 -13.37
N VAL A 506 -20.19 7.64 -13.95
CA VAL A 506 -21.25 7.15 -14.83
C VAL A 506 -22.47 6.71 -14.02
N LEU A 507 -22.29 5.88 -12.99
CA LEU A 507 -23.39 5.36 -12.18
C LEU A 507 -24.06 6.45 -11.35
N ASN A 508 -23.26 7.37 -10.78
CA ASN A 508 -23.76 8.44 -9.92
C ASN A 508 -23.95 9.77 -10.66
N ARG A 509 -24.18 9.74 -11.98
CA ARG A 509 -24.30 10.96 -12.81
C ARG A 509 -25.36 11.96 -12.31
N PRO A 510 -26.55 11.54 -11.83
CA PRO A 510 -27.54 12.48 -11.30
C PRO A 510 -27.05 13.23 -10.04
N PHE A 511 -26.34 12.52 -9.16
CA PHE A 511 -25.75 13.09 -7.96
C PHE A 511 -24.71 14.16 -8.31
N TRP A 512 -23.81 13.86 -9.25
CA TRP A 512 -22.82 14.83 -9.72
C TRP A 512 -23.47 16.07 -10.35
N LYS A 513 -24.50 15.91 -11.17
CA LYS A 513 -25.24 17.05 -11.75
C LYS A 513 -25.87 17.95 -10.69
N LEU A 514 -26.32 17.36 -9.58
CA LEU A 514 -26.91 18.08 -8.46
C LEU A 514 -25.82 18.85 -7.70
N LEU A 515 -24.69 18.21 -7.37
CA LEU A 515 -23.59 18.87 -6.65
C LEU A 515 -23.01 20.09 -7.37
N VAL A 516 -22.86 20.06 -8.70
CA VAL A 516 -22.28 21.19 -9.46
C VAL A 516 -23.14 22.47 -9.34
N ARG A 517 -24.42 22.35 -8.99
CA ARG A 517 -25.31 23.52 -8.87
C ARG A 517 -25.17 24.27 -7.56
N ASN A 518 -24.62 23.66 -6.51
CA ASN A 518 -24.42 24.29 -5.21
C ASN A 518 -23.02 24.90 -5.06
N SER A 519 -22.89 26.11 -4.49
CA SER A 519 -21.60 26.81 -4.46
C SER A 519 -20.55 26.11 -3.59
N LEU A 520 -20.89 25.68 -2.37
CA LEU A 520 -19.95 24.95 -1.49
C LEU A 520 -19.48 23.66 -2.15
N CYS A 521 -20.39 22.97 -2.84
CA CYS A 521 -20.05 21.75 -3.56
C CYS A 521 -19.11 22.03 -4.73
N ARG A 522 -19.33 23.11 -5.50
CA ARG A 522 -18.37 23.52 -6.53
C ARG A 522 -16.99 23.83 -5.97
N GLN A 523 -16.88 24.45 -4.80
CA GLN A 523 -15.60 24.67 -4.13
C GLN A 523 -14.88 23.34 -3.82
N ALA A 524 -15.61 22.32 -3.37
CA ALA A 524 -15.07 20.98 -3.16
C ALA A 524 -14.64 20.27 -4.47
N LEU A 525 -15.47 20.35 -5.51
CA LEU A 525 -15.24 19.61 -6.76
C LEU A 525 -14.17 20.26 -7.63
N PHE A 526 -14.24 21.58 -7.83
CA PHE A 526 -13.48 22.28 -8.86
C PHE A 526 -12.41 23.22 -8.32
N ASN A 527 -12.51 23.64 -7.06
CA ASN A 527 -11.65 24.67 -6.48
C ASN A 527 -10.82 24.18 -5.28
N SER A 528 -10.66 22.86 -5.19
CA SER A 528 -9.81 22.24 -4.19
C SER A 528 -9.37 20.83 -4.59
N THR A 529 -8.40 20.30 -3.85
CA THR A 529 -7.89 18.93 -3.92
C THR A 529 -8.79 17.88 -3.26
N SER A 530 -10.05 18.22 -2.93
CA SER A 530 -11.01 17.24 -2.38
C SER A 530 -11.18 16.08 -3.35
N ILE A 531 -11.12 14.84 -2.87
CA ILE A 531 -11.34 13.65 -3.71
C ILE A 531 -12.62 12.91 -3.33
N LEU A 532 -13.14 13.07 -2.12
CA LEU A 532 -14.39 12.47 -1.66
C LEU A 532 -15.43 13.55 -1.35
N CYS A 533 -16.67 13.39 -1.81
CA CYS A 533 -17.72 14.40 -1.66
C CYS A 533 -18.86 14.04 -0.69
N ASP A 534 -18.76 12.93 0.04
CA ASP A 534 -19.83 12.44 0.93
C ASP A 534 -20.16 13.42 2.09
N TYR A 535 -19.18 14.19 2.57
CA TYR A 535 -19.38 15.19 3.63
C TYR A 535 -20.21 16.42 3.20
N ILE A 536 -20.59 16.52 1.93
CA ILE A 536 -21.47 17.55 1.35
C ILE A 536 -22.61 16.92 0.54
N ALA A 537 -22.98 15.67 0.82
CA ALA A 537 -24.03 14.96 0.08
C ALA A 537 -25.47 15.42 0.41
N ASP A 538 -25.67 16.21 1.48
CA ASP A 538 -27.00 16.64 1.98
C ASP A 538 -27.68 17.73 1.15
N VAL A 539 -27.40 17.78 -0.14
CA VAL A 539 -27.89 18.81 -1.06
C VAL A 539 -29.23 18.36 -1.65
N HIS A 540 -30.20 19.26 -1.67
CA HIS A 540 -31.55 18.98 -2.14
C HIS A 540 -32.00 20.03 -3.16
N GLU A 541 -32.79 19.61 -4.15
CA GLU A 541 -33.38 20.53 -5.11
C GLU A 541 -34.68 21.12 -4.53
N ASP A 542 -34.74 22.44 -4.46
CA ASP A 542 -35.97 23.14 -4.08
C ASP A 542 -36.94 23.13 -5.26
N LYS A 543 -38.02 22.38 -5.12
CA LYS A 543 -39.07 22.23 -6.14
C LYS A 543 -39.72 23.55 -6.53
N LYS A 544 -39.69 24.58 -5.66
CA LYS A 544 -40.32 25.88 -5.92
C LYS A 544 -39.44 26.80 -6.76
N HIS A 545 -38.16 26.92 -6.41
CA HIS A 545 -37.26 27.89 -7.04
C HIS A 545 -36.26 27.28 -8.04
N LYS A 546 -36.30 25.95 -8.24
CA LYS A 546 -35.32 25.21 -9.07
C LYS A 546 -33.86 25.47 -8.68
N SER A 547 -33.63 25.97 -7.46
CA SER A 547 -32.33 26.15 -6.85
C SER A 547 -31.94 24.89 -6.09
N VAL A 548 -30.65 24.68 -5.94
CA VAL A 548 -30.10 23.52 -5.24
C VAL A 548 -29.51 24.01 -3.93
N LEU A 549 -30.13 23.62 -2.82
CA LEU A 549 -29.84 24.19 -1.50
C LEU A 549 -29.18 23.14 -0.60
N LEU A 550 -28.18 23.57 0.15
CA LEU A 550 -27.58 22.82 1.24
C LEU A 550 -27.93 23.53 2.55
N VAL A 551 -28.75 22.89 3.37
CA VAL A 551 -29.14 23.40 4.69
C VAL A 551 -28.18 22.83 5.73
N CYS A 552 -27.31 23.67 6.31
CA CYS A 552 -26.33 23.23 7.30
C CYS A 552 -26.34 24.11 8.55
N LYS A 553 -25.87 23.53 9.66
CA LYS A 553 -25.63 24.27 10.90
C LYS A 553 -24.37 25.12 10.78
N ALA A 554 -24.42 26.33 11.33
CA ALA A 554 -23.27 27.24 11.32
C ALA A 554 -22.00 26.58 11.93
N ARG A 555 -22.17 25.74 12.96
CA ARG A 555 -21.08 24.96 13.58
C ARG A 555 -20.40 24.01 12.60
N ARG A 556 -21.17 23.26 11.80
CA ARG A 556 -20.64 22.34 10.78
C ARG A 556 -19.86 23.11 9.73
N LEU A 557 -20.45 24.18 9.21
CA LEU A 557 -19.83 24.99 8.15
C LEU A 557 -18.55 25.68 8.63
N SER A 558 -18.48 26.10 9.91
CA SER A 558 -17.25 26.64 10.51
C SER A 558 -16.10 25.62 10.55
N THR A 559 -16.38 24.39 10.98
CA THR A 559 -15.38 23.32 10.95
C THR A 559 -14.96 22.94 9.52
N LEU A 560 -15.90 22.94 8.56
CA LEU A 560 -15.58 22.69 7.16
C LEU A 560 -14.66 23.78 6.59
N GLN A 561 -14.93 25.06 6.87
CA GLN A 561 -14.10 26.17 6.40
C GLN A 561 -12.65 26.02 6.87
N TRP A 562 -12.43 25.73 8.15
CA TRP A 562 -11.10 25.43 8.67
C TRP A 562 -10.43 24.26 7.94
N PHE A 563 -11.16 23.17 7.70
CA PHE A 563 -10.60 21.99 7.04
C PHE A 563 -10.15 22.32 5.61
N PHE A 564 -10.97 23.04 4.84
CA PHE A 564 -10.58 23.47 3.50
C PHE A 564 -9.35 24.37 3.50
N MET A 565 -9.20 25.25 4.48
CA MET A 565 -8.11 26.23 4.51
C MET A 565 -6.80 25.68 5.08
N THR A 566 -6.84 24.61 5.89
CA THR A 566 -5.66 24.10 6.62
C THR A 566 -5.24 22.68 6.24
N HIS A 567 -6.17 21.87 5.72
CA HIS A 567 -5.92 20.48 5.32
C HIS A 567 -5.95 20.26 3.81
N MET A 568 -6.37 21.25 3.02
CA MET A 568 -6.53 21.11 1.58
C MET A 568 -5.89 22.29 0.84
N PHE A 569 -5.39 22.04 -0.37
CA PHE A 569 -5.03 23.09 -1.31
C PHE A 569 -6.29 23.56 -2.03
N THR A 570 -6.54 24.86 -1.93
CA THR A 570 -7.61 25.59 -2.59
C THR A 570 -7.05 26.31 -3.82
N PHE A 571 -7.74 26.27 -4.96
CA PHE A 571 -7.18 26.80 -6.22
C PHE A 571 -7.46 28.29 -6.43
N GLY A 572 -8.34 28.91 -5.63
CA GLY A 572 -8.57 30.36 -5.66
C GLY A 572 -9.36 30.85 -6.88
N LEU A 573 -10.13 29.99 -7.53
CA LEU A 573 -10.97 30.35 -8.67
C LEU A 573 -12.24 31.11 -8.21
N PRO A 574 -12.56 32.28 -8.78
CA PRO A 574 -13.76 33.03 -8.41
C PRO A 574 -15.04 32.36 -8.92
N GLU A 575 -16.17 32.61 -8.28
CA GLU A 575 -17.50 32.21 -8.79
C GLU A 575 -17.93 33.05 -10.00
N LYS A 576 -18.64 32.43 -10.95
CA LYS A 576 -19.09 33.08 -12.19
C LYS A 576 -20.00 34.29 -11.93
N GLU A 577 -20.89 34.17 -10.95
CA GLU A 577 -21.86 35.23 -10.59
C GLU A 577 -21.17 36.49 -10.04
N LEU A 578 -20.08 36.32 -9.29
CA LEU A 578 -19.27 37.42 -8.77
C LEU A 578 -18.54 38.17 -9.87
N ARG A 579 -17.97 37.44 -10.85
CA ARG A 579 -17.38 38.08 -12.04
C ARG A 579 -18.40 38.87 -12.84
N ALA A 580 -19.59 38.30 -13.06
CA ALA A 580 -20.64 38.96 -13.83
C ALA A 580 -21.10 40.27 -13.16
N LYS A 581 -21.22 40.30 -11.82
CA LYS A 581 -21.56 41.52 -11.09
C LYS A 581 -20.41 42.52 -11.00
N LYS A 582 -19.16 42.08 -10.81
CA LYS A 582 -17.98 42.97 -10.85
C LYS A 582 -17.90 43.69 -12.19
N ASN A 583 -18.10 42.98 -13.30
CA ASN A 583 -18.12 43.57 -14.64
C ASN A 583 -19.30 44.54 -14.85
N LYS A 584 -20.48 44.26 -14.30
CA LYS A 584 -21.66 45.15 -14.36
C LYS A 584 -21.50 46.41 -13.51
N GLN A 585 -20.89 46.31 -12.32
CA GLN A 585 -20.57 47.48 -11.48
C GLN A 585 -19.53 48.41 -12.13
N THR A 586 -18.63 47.89 -12.98
CA THR A 586 -17.68 48.73 -13.73
C THR A 586 -18.34 49.44 -14.93
N THR A 587 -19.56 49.07 -15.33
CA THR A 587 -20.26 49.62 -16.52
C THR A 587 -21.52 50.44 -16.23
N GLN A 588 -21.87 50.70 -14.97
CA GLN A 588 -23.01 51.56 -14.63
C GLN A 588 -22.63 52.65 -13.62
N PRO A 589 -22.87 53.95 -13.92
CA PRO A 589 -22.79 54.98 -12.91
C PRO A 589 -23.93 54.81 -11.89
N THR A 590 -23.58 55.07 -10.64
CA THR A 590 -24.38 54.96 -9.43
C THR A 590 -25.75 55.63 -9.58
N GLN A 591 -26.82 54.83 -9.65
CA GLN A 591 -28.15 55.28 -9.27
C GLN A 591 -28.64 54.40 -8.13
N GLY A 592 -28.79 55.04 -6.96
CA GLY A 592 -29.41 54.41 -5.80
C GLY A 592 -30.83 54.00 -6.15
N THR A 593 -31.18 52.76 -5.84
CA THR A 593 -32.57 52.32 -5.89
C THR A 593 -32.88 51.57 -4.61
N ALA A 594 -33.98 52.03 -4.01
CA ALA A 594 -34.44 51.74 -2.67
C ALA A 594 -34.71 50.26 -2.40
N ALA A 595 -34.67 49.94 -1.10
CA ALA A 595 -35.12 48.71 -0.51
C ALA A 595 -36.54 48.32 -0.98
N SER A 596 -36.68 47.11 -1.50
CA SER A 596 -37.94 46.37 -1.52
C SER A 596 -37.80 45.14 -0.63
N SER A 597 -38.28 45.30 0.60
CA SER A 597 -38.62 44.24 1.54
C SER A 597 -39.61 43.25 0.95
N GLU A 598 -39.38 41.95 1.15
CA GLU A 598 -40.32 41.00 1.79
C GLU A 598 -39.85 39.55 1.58
N THR A 599 -39.06 39.06 2.54
CA THR A 599 -39.07 37.64 2.92
C THR A 599 -39.12 37.61 4.44
N GLY A 600 -40.16 36.94 4.96
CA GLY A 600 -40.43 36.83 6.39
C GLY A 600 -39.30 36.15 7.19
N PRO A 601 -39.50 35.94 8.50
CA PRO A 601 -38.47 35.44 9.38
C PRO A 601 -38.09 34.00 9.00
N GLY A 602 -36.88 33.81 8.46
CA GLY A 602 -36.22 32.51 8.43
C GLY A 602 -35.63 32.12 7.08
N HIS A 603 -34.32 32.39 6.94
CA HIS A 603 -33.32 31.80 6.04
C HIS A 603 -32.72 32.77 5.02
N GLU A 604 -31.75 33.58 5.48
CA GLU A 604 -30.76 34.23 4.59
C GLU A 604 -30.09 33.15 3.74
N THR A 605 -30.11 33.31 2.41
CA THR A 605 -29.37 32.40 1.53
C THR A 605 -27.96 32.92 1.33
N CYS A 606 -26.98 32.02 1.45
CA CYS A 606 -25.58 32.36 1.43
C CYS A 606 -24.87 31.64 0.28
N MET A 607 -23.75 32.21 -0.17
CA MET A 607 -22.88 31.61 -1.16
C MET A 607 -21.46 31.47 -0.59
N VAL A 608 -20.92 30.26 -0.61
CA VAL A 608 -19.52 30.01 -0.30
C VAL A 608 -18.68 30.23 -1.55
N VAL A 609 -17.64 31.07 -1.44
CA VAL A 609 -16.76 31.46 -2.55
C VAL A 609 -15.29 31.44 -2.11
N GLN A 610 -14.37 31.40 -3.07
CA GLN A 610 -12.95 31.60 -2.82
C GLN A 610 -12.45 32.90 -3.46
N ASP A 611 -11.52 33.56 -2.78
CA ASP A 611 -10.77 34.69 -3.35
C ASP A 611 -9.50 34.23 -4.10
N GLY A 612 -8.83 35.17 -4.77
CA GLY A 612 -7.57 34.90 -5.46
C GLY A 612 -6.39 34.60 -4.53
N ASN A 613 -6.56 34.77 -3.21
CA ASN A 613 -5.59 34.41 -2.19
C ASN A 613 -5.88 33.02 -1.59
N HIS A 614 -6.78 32.25 -2.21
CA HIS A 614 -7.14 30.89 -1.83
C HIS A 614 -7.94 30.77 -0.52
N HIS A 615 -8.49 31.87 0.01
CA HIS A 615 -9.32 31.87 1.22
C HIS A 615 -10.79 31.66 0.91
N ILE A 616 -11.50 31.00 1.82
CA ILE A 616 -12.94 30.75 1.72
C ILE A 616 -13.73 31.81 2.46
N HIS A 617 -14.68 32.42 1.76
CA HIS A 617 -15.58 33.45 2.24
C HIS A 617 -17.03 32.99 2.17
N LEU A 618 -17.87 33.56 3.04
CA LEU A 618 -19.31 33.32 3.04
C LEU A 618 -20.02 34.63 2.70
N LEU A 619 -20.69 34.66 1.57
CA LEU A 619 -21.43 35.83 1.11
C LEU A 619 -22.92 35.70 1.42
N ASP A 620 -23.57 36.80 1.75
CA ASP A 620 -25.03 36.87 1.95
C ASP A 620 -25.82 37.01 0.62
N ASP A 621 -27.14 37.20 0.73
CA ASP A 621 -28.04 37.39 -0.42
C ASP A 621 -27.68 38.61 -1.28
N GLN A 622 -27.01 39.61 -0.69
CA GLN A 622 -26.52 40.81 -1.39
C GLN A 622 -25.11 40.61 -1.97
N LEU A 623 -24.51 39.45 -1.75
CA LEU A 623 -23.11 39.11 -2.03
C LEU A 623 -22.09 39.93 -1.23
N ALA A 624 -22.51 40.42 -0.06
CA ALA A 624 -21.61 41.03 0.91
C ALA A 624 -20.99 39.94 1.79
N ASP A 625 -19.74 40.14 2.20
CA ASP A 625 -19.00 39.18 3.00
C ASP A 625 -19.51 39.16 4.46
N VAL A 626 -19.84 37.97 4.95
CA VAL A 626 -20.33 37.77 6.31
C VAL A 626 -19.14 37.80 7.26
N LYS A 627 -18.93 38.94 7.91
CA LYS A 627 -17.82 39.15 8.86
C LYS A 627 -17.76 38.06 9.93
N SER A 628 -16.55 37.67 10.31
CA SER A 628 -16.28 36.61 11.30
C SER A 628 -17.03 36.79 12.62
N LEU A 629 -17.14 38.03 13.13
CA LEU A 629 -17.87 38.31 14.37
C LEU A 629 -19.37 37.94 14.26
N VAL A 630 -20.01 38.32 13.15
CA VAL A 630 -21.42 37.99 12.89
C VAL A 630 -21.59 36.48 12.76
N TYR A 631 -20.66 35.82 12.07
CA TYR A 631 -20.69 34.38 11.91
C TYR A 631 -20.43 33.61 13.21
N ASN A 632 -19.51 34.07 14.06
CA ASN A 632 -19.27 33.46 15.37
C ASN A 632 -20.50 33.56 16.29
N ILE A 633 -21.28 34.64 16.21
CA ILE A 633 -22.58 34.73 16.91
C ILE A 633 -23.54 33.66 16.36
N LYS A 634 -23.60 33.47 15.04
CA LYS A 634 -24.38 32.41 14.38
C LYS A 634 -23.94 31.00 14.81
N VAL A 635 -22.64 30.79 15.04
CA VAL A 635 -22.04 29.54 15.55
C VAL A 635 -22.43 29.26 17.02
N LEU A 636 -22.36 30.28 17.88
CA LEU A 636 -22.76 30.17 19.29
C LEU A 636 -24.25 29.81 19.42
N LYS A 637 -25.10 30.44 18.61
CA LYS A 637 -26.55 30.19 18.55
C LYS A 637 -26.95 28.95 17.74
N ASP A 638 -26.00 28.27 17.10
CA ASP A 638 -26.22 27.12 16.21
C ASP A 638 -27.30 27.34 15.14
N THR A 639 -27.27 28.54 14.56
CA THR A 639 -28.24 28.95 13.54
C THR A 639 -28.06 28.13 12.26
N THR A 640 -29.16 27.97 11.53
CA THR A 640 -29.18 27.26 10.26
C THR A 640 -28.81 28.22 9.13
N VAL A 641 -27.83 27.84 8.32
CA VAL A 641 -27.37 28.57 7.14
C VAL A 641 -27.78 27.79 5.89
N VAL A 642 -28.38 28.47 4.93
CA VAL A 642 -28.81 27.88 3.65
C VAL A 642 -27.81 28.29 2.59
N ILE A 643 -27.08 27.33 2.01
CA ILE A 643 -26.09 27.59 0.98
C ILE A 643 -26.71 27.30 -0.39
N LYS A 644 -26.59 28.23 -1.33
CA LYS A 644 -27.09 28.11 -2.70
C LYS A 644 -26.05 27.60 -3.69
#